data_AF-A0A0D0DIX6-F1
#
_entry.id   AF-A0A0D0DIX6-F1
#
_cell.length_a   1.000
_cell.length_b   1.000
_cell.length_c   1.000
_cell.angle_alpha   90.00
_cell.angle_beta   90.00
_cell.angle_gamma   90.00
#
_symmetry.space_group_name_H-M   'P 1'
#
loop_
_entity.id
_entity.type
_entity.pdbx_description
1 polymer ?
#
loop_
_entity_poly.entity_id
_entity_poly.type
_entity_poly.pdbx_seq_one_letter_code
_entity_poly.pdbx_strand_id
1 'polypeptide(L)'
;MTHFARPLSQCASVFSPPSSLWQVSNPSLSPYLRSSGMPKVTAYFCDCRKHDYLPTEVSRSTYQRHKNQRDEPTAVTRRLLRYLAEVPAENDLPEDVESPEQEQSTVDHEDSDQRLGWSEPGNRPELHQCSPRAPPSAQPPRTPNPRAARVEEVPDEEDPFRDLERWDQELPAENQPCTPVPQRPTAEEVPDDEGPRAPPPIDPDEEELLNSIYENVSLDDLHLSMAFITSLSSASLDGPHSGLDADTLERLRNPPTSQLSLEDDPDLKAAVKLYLKLSHAQVDYNSAREVIMERLGTTEFPSLHQAQQAVEHLSGVLSLMNDMCVNTCLAFTGPLAALKNCPQCGEARYQEDILQKSKGKKFVPHQQYPTIPLGPLFQAMSRDPKSADEMHHRERYTQKIFDKLRENDGFLKQYSDFLDGSDYLNAVQEGKIADSDIVVMFSINGAQLYQFKASDCWIAIWVIFDRSPETCYKKKYVLPGCIIPGPKKPKNLNSFLFPGFYHLAALQKEGLKIWDASRNTIYISHPFLALGTADGPGLAYLNGLVGHHGKNGCRLYCGLKGCHKEGIGIYYPALQKPDNYDVAGCDHPDVDPHSIQPVDSELYLQNLRYLLQSRSEAQYKQRRLETGISKPSLFLGFHPDHMFGVPVCFGSDIMHLVSLNIPDLFINLWHGTIECDANDDKRTWWWATLVGDTWKSLGRDVAETRSHLPGSYDRPPRNIAEKINSGYKAWEFWLFLYAIGPAVLYGRLPDQVWEHYCKLVQAVRIVSQHTITLDEVKLADRLFLEWGDEFERLYCERKTERIHFVRQSVHAPHHYSNEILTKGPLICSSQWTMEHTIGNLTEEIRQPSNPYANLGQRAVRRAQVNALKLMLPDLDRDDDGLPSTAKDVGGGYTLLKFQDRTARTTTVQEGWAIREYMERHHPNSELHHRFLPDGTIRVVRWARIRLPNGQIGRCQWKEEQREDARKARNVQLKLNGTRRLGEVRYFIECRFDESDSSEALAIISLYSLPHPDLLHRLSQTYISCVHQGDAGVVAVNIKSIEAVIAMIPEVRFGENRFYMAPRPGGAIAYLDGYIENEQEGSQDSNLNT
;
A
#
# COMPACT_ATOMS: atom_id res chain seq x y z
N MET A 1 67.81 3.08 -37.59
CA MET A 1 68.02 1.73 -38.16
C MET A 1 67.66 0.76 -37.05
N THR A 2 66.82 -0.26 -37.22
CA THR A 2 66.23 -0.89 -38.44
C THR A 2 64.68 -0.91 -38.47
N HIS A 3 64.11 -1.50 -39.51
CA HIS A 3 62.70 -1.48 -39.97
C HIS A 3 61.77 -2.53 -39.29
N PHE A 4 60.44 -2.64 -39.54
CA PHE A 4 59.32 -1.67 -39.71
C PHE A 4 57.99 -2.47 -39.91
N ALA A 5 56.98 -2.30 -39.04
CA ALA A 5 55.52 -2.57 -39.20
C ALA A 5 54.89 -3.96 -39.57
N ARG A 6 53.80 -4.30 -38.83
CA ARG A 6 52.57 -5.10 -39.19
C ARG A 6 52.63 -6.64 -39.34
N PRO A 7 51.48 -7.39 -39.25
CA PRO A 7 50.17 -7.08 -38.62
C PRO A 7 49.52 -8.22 -37.77
N LEU A 8 48.49 -7.82 -36.99
CA LEU A 8 47.28 -8.54 -36.52
C LEU A 8 47.08 -10.06 -36.70
N SER A 9 46.59 -10.68 -35.60
CA SER A 9 45.41 -11.58 -35.47
C SER A 9 45.63 -13.01 -34.94
N GLN A 10 44.98 -13.32 -33.81
CA GLN A 10 43.98 -14.40 -33.68
C GLN A 10 43.19 -14.23 -32.36
N CYS A 11 41.93 -14.68 -32.32
CA CYS A 11 40.98 -14.35 -31.26
C CYS A 11 40.57 -15.54 -30.39
N ALA A 12 40.13 -15.20 -29.18
CA ALA A 12 39.44 -15.99 -28.19
C ALA A 12 38.30 -16.91 -28.70
N SER A 13 38.10 -18.06 -28.04
CA SER A 13 36.91 -18.90 -28.21
C SER A 13 36.65 -19.90 -27.06
N VAL A 14 36.31 -19.43 -25.85
CA VAL A 14 35.57 -20.24 -24.85
C VAL A 14 34.61 -19.35 -24.06
N PHE A 15 33.34 -19.29 -24.45
CA PHE A 15 32.16 -19.06 -23.59
C PHE A 15 30.87 -19.11 -24.43
N SER A 16 29.93 -19.97 -24.04
CA SER A 16 28.59 -20.19 -24.62
C SER A 16 28.53 -20.71 -26.08
N PRO A 17 27.59 -21.62 -26.41
CA PRO A 17 27.40 -22.10 -27.79
C PRO A 17 26.72 -21.03 -28.65
N PRO A 18 27.11 -20.84 -29.93
CA PRO A 18 26.47 -19.90 -30.83
C PRO A 18 25.19 -20.49 -31.44
N SER A 19 24.09 -19.73 -31.42
CA SER A 19 22.88 -20.04 -32.20
C SER A 19 23.22 -20.10 -33.70
N SER A 20 22.92 -21.22 -34.35
CA SER A 20 23.15 -21.45 -35.76
C SER A 20 22.04 -20.84 -36.65
N LEU A 21 22.48 -20.27 -37.77
CA LEU A 21 21.62 -19.61 -38.76
C LEU A 21 22.00 -20.17 -40.13
N TRP A 22 21.08 -20.91 -40.75
CA TRP A 22 21.34 -21.56 -42.03
C TRP A 22 20.14 -21.44 -42.98
N GLN A 23 20.42 -21.71 -44.26
CA GLN A 23 19.48 -21.61 -45.36
C GLN A 23 19.53 -22.90 -46.17
N VAL A 24 18.36 -23.48 -46.48
CA VAL A 24 18.26 -24.71 -47.27
C VAL A 24 17.78 -24.38 -48.68
N SER A 25 18.54 -24.81 -49.68
CA SER A 25 18.22 -24.69 -51.10
C SER A 25 18.12 -26.10 -51.70
N ASN A 26 16.92 -26.50 -52.12
CA ASN A 26 16.63 -27.89 -52.53
C ASN A 26 17.29 -28.25 -53.89
N PRO A 27 18.20 -29.24 -53.95
CA PRO A 27 19.01 -29.51 -55.14
C PRO A 27 18.54 -30.69 -56.01
N SER A 28 17.26 -31.08 -55.98
CA SER A 28 16.74 -32.17 -56.82
C SER A 28 15.33 -31.92 -57.37
N LEU A 29 15.23 -31.46 -58.63
CA LEU A 29 13.98 -31.44 -59.41
C LEU A 29 14.22 -31.92 -60.85
N SER A 30 13.24 -32.66 -61.39
CA SER A 30 13.27 -33.30 -62.71
C SER A 30 13.32 -32.29 -63.87
N PRO A 31 13.91 -32.62 -65.04
CA PRO A 31 14.04 -31.71 -66.19
C PRO A 31 12.72 -31.11 -66.72
N TYR A 32 11.57 -31.69 -66.39
CA TYR A 32 10.25 -31.30 -66.91
C TYR A 32 9.64 -30.01 -66.30
N LEU A 33 10.27 -29.42 -65.28
CA LEU A 33 9.77 -28.20 -64.60
C LEU A 33 10.60 -26.95 -64.93
N ARG A 34 10.64 -26.55 -66.22
CA ARG A 34 11.37 -25.35 -66.70
C ARG A 34 10.52 -24.31 -67.45
N SER A 35 9.21 -24.51 -67.57
CA SER A 35 8.31 -23.65 -68.37
C SER A 35 7.37 -22.75 -67.56
N SER A 36 7.42 -22.77 -66.23
CA SER A 36 6.67 -21.86 -65.35
C SER A 36 7.63 -21.02 -64.48
N GLY A 37 7.42 -19.70 -64.47
CA GLY A 37 8.31 -18.72 -63.83
C GLY A 37 8.18 -18.64 -62.31
N MET A 38 8.32 -19.75 -61.59
CA MET A 38 8.29 -19.76 -60.12
C MET A 38 9.66 -19.38 -59.53
N PRO A 39 9.71 -18.57 -58.46
CA PRO A 39 10.96 -18.24 -57.78
C PRO A 39 11.52 -19.45 -57.00
N LYS A 40 12.84 -19.51 -56.84
CA LYS A 40 13.48 -20.48 -55.94
C LYS A 40 13.05 -20.20 -54.49
N VAL A 41 12.26 -21.08 -53.91
CA VAL A 41 11.96 -21.04 -52.47
C VAL A 41 13.22 -21.42 -51.70
N THR A 42 13.59 -20.59 -50.72
CA THR A 42 14.69 -20.81 -49.79
C THR A 42 14.13 -20.74 -48.38
N ALA A 43 14.27 -21.82 -47.62
CA ALA A 43 13.87 -21.87 -46.21
C ALA A 43 14.99 -21.30 -45.32
N TYR A 44 14.62 -20.60 -44.25
CA TYR A 44 15.54 -19.91 -43.33
C TYR A 44 15.30 -20.41 -41.90
N PHE A 45 16.32 -20.92 -41.23
CA PHE A 45 16.19 -21.50 -39.89
C PHE A 45 16.92 -20.70 -38.81
N CYS A 46 16.38 -20.72 -37.59
CA CYS A 46 16.95 -20.07 -36.42
C CYS A 46 16.64 -20.88 -35.14
N ASP A 47 17.66 -21.05 -34.31
CA ASP A 47 17.69 -21.77 -33.03
C ASP A 47 18.09 -20.83 -31.87
N CYS A 48 17.68 -19.55 -31.91
CA CYS A 48 18.00 -18.64 -30.82
C CYS A 48 17.20 -18.97 -29.55
N ARG A 49 17.59 -18.41 -28.39
CA ARG A 49 16.90 -18.60 -27.10
C ARG A 49 15.39 -18.28 -27.13
N LYS A 50 14.91 -17.49 -28.10
CA LYS A 50 13.46 -17.22 -28.28
C LYS A 50 12.67 -18.40 -28.89
N HIS A 51 13.39 -19.42 -29.33
CA HIS A 51 12.89 -20.67 -29.91
C HIS A 51 13.49 -21.89 -29.17
N ASP A 52 13.91 -21.69 -27.92
CA ASP A 52 14.46 -22.71 -27.00
C ASP A 52 15.57 -23.59 -27.60
N TYR A 53 16.38 -23.00 -28.49
CA TYR A 53 17.45 -23.66 -29.23
C TYR A 53 17.01 -24.78 -30.19
N LEU A 54 15.73 -24.80 -30.56
CA LEU A 54 15.16 -25.71 -31.56
C LEU A 54 15.18 -25.11 -32.98
N PRO A 55 15.58 -25.87 -34.02
CA PRO A 55 15.57 -25.46 -35.43
C PRO A 55 14.21 -24.97 -35.97
N THR A 56 13.90 -23.69 -35.80
CA THR A 56 12.60 -23.11 -36.18
C THR A 56 12.70 -22.40 -37.53
N GLU A 57 11.78 -22.69 -38.47
CA GLU A 57 11.69 -21.92 -39.72
C GLU A 57 11.16 -20.51 -39.43
N VAL A 58 11.86 -19.49 -39.94
CA VAL A 58 11.58 -18.07 -39.65
C VAL A 58 11.51 -17.26 -40.94
N SER A 59 10.71 -16.18 -40.93
CA SER A 59 10.65 -15.27 -42.07
C SER A 59 12.03 -14.65 -42.37
N ARG A 60 12.33 -14.39 -43.64
CA ARG A 60 13.61 -13.78 -44.07
C ARG A 60 13.96 -12.48 -43.31
N SER A 61 12.96 -11.67 -42.97
CA SER A 61 13.14 -10.46 -42.16
C SER A 61 13.50 -10.77 -40.70
N THR A 62 12.94 -11.83 -40.12
CA THR A 62 13.30 -12.31 -38.77
C THR A 62 14.69 -12.93 -38.76
N TYR A 63 15.03 -13.77 -39.75
CA TYR A 63 16.39 -14.30 -39.95
C TYR A 63 17.42 -13.17 -40.05
N GLN A 64 17.16 -12.14 -40.88
CA GLN A 64 18.08 -11.03 -41.05
C GLN A 64 18.20 -10.17 -39.77
N ARG A 65 17.10 -9.95 -39.03
CA ARG A 65 17.11 -9.28 -37.72
C ARG A 65 17.95 -10.05 -36.69
N HIS A 66 17.71 -11.35 -36.54
CA HIS A 66 18.44 -12.19 -35.58
C HIS A 66 19.92 -12.31 -35.98
N LYS A 67 20.25 -12.35 -37.28
CA LYS A 67 21.63 -12.26 -37.76
C LYS A 67 22.27 -10.93 -37.36
N ASN A 68 21.63 -9.80 -37.67
CA ASN A 68 22.17 -8.48 -37.33
C ASN A 68 22.38 -8.32 -35.80
N GLN A 69 21.51 -8.92 -34.97
CA GLN A 69 21.65 -8.93 -33.51
C GLN A 69 22.76 -9.87 -32.99
N ARG A 70 23.10 -10.93 -33.74
CA ARG A 70 24.28 -11.78 -33.46
C ARG A 70 25.60 -11.08 -33.86
N ASP A 71 25.55 -10.22 -34.88
CA ASP A 71 26.73 -9.57 -35.46
C ASP A 71 27.04 -8.18 -34.83
N GLU A 72 26.31 -7.72 -33.80
CA GLU A 72 26.60 -6.49 -33.04
C GLU A 72 27.52 -6.72 -31.81
N PRO A 73 28.63 -5.96 -31.64
CA PRO A 73 29.58 -6.17 -30.55
C PRO A 73 29.07 -5.62 -29.21
N THR A 74 28.44 -6.49 -28.41
CA THR A 74 27.80 -6.13 -27.13
C THR A 74 28.78 -6.01 -25.96
N ALA A 75 28.79 -4.82 -25.35
CA ALA A 75 29.05 -4.44 -23.94
C ALA A 75 30.21 -5.05 -23.11
N VAL A 76 30.48 -6.35 -23.16
CA VAL A 76 31.36 -7.08 -22.23
C VAL A 76 32.81 -6.57 -22.30
N THR A 77 33.34 -6.37 -23.51
CA THR A 77 34.74 -5.97 -23.73
C THR A 77 35.09 -4.59 -23.15
N ARG A 78 34.10 -3.70 -22.95
CA ARG A 78 34.34 -2.38 -22.32
C ARG A 78 34.39 -2.43 -20.79
N ARG A 79 33.83 -3.45 -20.15
CA ARG A 79 33.90 -3.61 -18.69
C ARG A 79 35.25 -4.19 -18.26
N LEU A 80 35.76 -5.19 -18.98
CA LEU A 80 37.07 -5.79 -18.69
C LEU A 80 38.23 -4.77 -18.78
N LEU A 81 38.21 -3.90 -19.81
CA LEU A 81 39.26 -2.92 -20.06
C LEU A 81 39.27 -1.69 -19.14
N ARG A 82 38.26 -1.51 -18.26
CA ARG A 82 38.32 -0.50 -17.18
C ARG A 82 38.71 -1.08 -15.83
N TYR A 83 38.52 -2.39 -15.62
CA TYR A 83 38.81 -3.04 -14.33
C TYR A 83 40.30 -3.38 -14.14
N LEU A 84 41.10 -3.30 -15.21
CA LEU A 84 42.52 -3.66 -15.23
C LEU A 84 43.46 -2.43 -15.31
N ALA A 85 42.98 -1.23 -14.98
CA ALA A 85 43.67 0.03 -15.30
C ALA A 85 44.29 0.77 -14.09
N GLU A 86 43.65 0.79 -12.92
CA GLU A 86 43.91 1.84 -11.90
C GLU A 86 43.90 1.33 -10.43
N VAL A 87 44.86 0.46 -10.05
CA VAL A 87 45.45 0.40 -8.69
C VAL A 87 46.94 0.01 -8.81
N PRO A 88 47.92 0.79 -8.28
CA PRO A 88 49.36 0.54 -8.47
C PRO A 88 50.15 0.20 -7.19
N ALA A 89 51.30 -0.49 -7.36
CA ALA A 89 52.50 -0.55 -6.48
C ALA A 89 53.54 -1.53 -7.10
N GLU A 90 54.88 -1.40 -7.00
CA GLU A 90 55.80 -0.26 -6.80
C GLU A 90 57.26 -0.73 -7.17
N ASN A 91 58.28 0.16 -7.08
CA ASN A 91 59.75 -0.12 -7.09
C ASN A 91 60.43 -0.54 -8.43
N ASP A 92 61.72 -0.24 -8.73
CA ASP A 92 62.80 0.43 -7.94
C ASP A 92 63.91 1.12 -8.81
N LEU A 93 64.45 2.26 -8.30
CA LEU A 93 65.86 2.76 -8.35
C LEU A 93 66.60 3.08 -9.69
N PRO A 94 67.77 3.80 -9.71
CA PRO A 94 68.61 4.33 -8.60
C PRO A 94 69.06 5.83 -8.69
N GLU A 95 69.98 6.24 -7.78
CA GLU A 95 70.91 7.41 -7.82
C GLU A 95 70.31 8.84 -7.58
N ASP A 96 70.91 9.78 -6.81
CA ASP A 96 72.24 9.84 -6.14
C ASP A 96 72.36 10.91 -4.99
N VAL A 97 73.47 10.87 -4.22
CA VAL A 97 74.13 11.97 -3.41
C VAL A 97 73.59 12.45 -2.01
N GLU A 98 74.38 12.13 -0.96
CA GLU A 98 74.82 12.88 0.27
C GLU A 98 73.87 13.54 1.32
N SER A 99 73.80 12.93 2.52
CA SER A 99 74.37 13.36 3.85
C SER A 99 74.20 14.79 4.45
N PRO A 100 74.37 15.00 5.79
CA PRO A 100 74.03 14.16 6.97
C PRO A 100 73.49 14.96 8.22
N GLU A 101 73.03 14.26 9.27
CA GLU A 101 73.19 14.51 10.74
C GLU A 101 72.32 13.45 11.49
N GLN A 102 72.88 12.60 12.37
CA GLN A 102 73.07 12.75 13.83
C GLN A 102 71.75 12.95 14.63
N GLU A 103 71.46 12.22 15.72
CA GLU A 103 72.29 11.27 16.49
C GLU A 103 71.48 10.20 17.27
N GLN A 104 72.23 9.28 17.89
CA GLN A 104 71.89 8.15 18.78
C GLN A 104 70.78 8.44 19.82
N SER A 105 69.97 7.45 20.26
CA SER A 105 70.46 6.25 20.95
C SER A 105 69.62 4.97 20.78
N THR A 106 70.34 3.84 20.64
CA THR A 106 69.86 2.52 21.07
C THR A 106 70.35 2.22 22.48
N VAL A 107 69.73 1.24 23.14
CA VAL A 107 70.36 0.05 23.74
C VAL A 107 69.23 -0.73 24.44
N ASP A 108 68.73 -1.85 23.92
CA ASP A 108 69.40 -3.15 23.69
C ASP A 108 69.54 -3.95 25.02
N HIS A 109 69.39 -5.29 25.09
CA HIS A 109 69.26 -6.28 24.01
C HIS A 109 68.73 -7.65 24.50
N GLU A 110 68.69 -8.61 23.56
CA GLU A 110 69.03 -10.04 23.71
C GLU A 110 68.11 -11.02 24.52
N ASP A 111 67.91 -12.27 24.07
CA ASP A 111 68.05 -12.77 22.68
C ASP A 111 67.35 -14.12 22.42
N SER A 112 67.04 -14.36 21.12
CA SER A 112 67.09 -15.63 20.36
C SER A 112 66.39 -16.92 20.83
N ASP A 113 66.32 -17.99 20.02
CA ASP A 113 65.85 -18.20 18.63
C ASP A 113 65.82 -19.74 18.38
N GLN A 114 65.35 -20.18 17.21
CA GLN A 114 65.64 -21.47 16.54
C GLN A 114 64.98 -22.77 17.05
N ARG A 115 63.76 -22.98 16.52
CA ARG A 115 63.46 -23.95 15.43
C ARG A 115 64.00 -25.40 15.47
N LEU A 116 63.09 -26.30 15.05
CA LEU A 116 63.29 -27.59 14.34
C LEU A 116 63.76 -28.83 15.14
N GLY A 117 62.85 -29.81 15.27
CA GLY A 117 63.06 -31.04 14.49
C GLY A 117 62.66 -32.42 15.09
N TRP A 118 61.54 -32.95 14.59
CA TRP A 118 61.27 -34.39 14.30
C TRP A 118 61.26 -35.48 15.40
N SER A 119 60.44 -36.51 15.12
CA SER A 119 60.48 -37.92 15.59
C SER A 119 59.54 -38.36 16.73
N GLU A 120 58.63 -39.27 16.37
CA GLU A 120 57.97 -40.29 17.21
C GLU A 120 59.00 -41.39 17.66
N PRO A 121 58.67 -42.52 18.36
CA PRO A 121 57.34 -43.07 18.74
C PRO A 121 57.22 -43.72 20.15
N GLY A 122 56.05 -44.29 20.50
CA GLY A 122 56.00 -45.39 21.50
C GLY A 122 54.68 -45.72 22.23
N ASN A 123 53.91 -46.68 21.68
CA ASN A 123 53.11 -47.74 22.35
C ASN A 123 52.05 -47.50 23.48
N ARG A 124 50.93 -48.23 23.32
CA ARG A 124 49.93 -48.62 24.34
C ARG A 124 50.45 -49.73 25.30
N PRO A 125 49.73 -50.11 26.39
CA PRO A 125 48.53 -51.01 26.38
C PRO A 125 47.35 -50.49 27.25
N GLU A 126 46.03 -50.79 27.09
CA GLU A 126 45.22 -52.01 26.85
C GLU A 126 45.06 -52.97 28.07
N LEU A 127 43.92 -53.65 28.36
CA LEU A 127 42.67 -53.97 27.62
C LEU A 127 41.42 -53.20 28.20
N HIS A 128 40.15 -53.63 28.42
CA HIS A 128 39.29 -54.86 28.29
C HIS A 128 37.76 -54.46 28.49
N GLN A 129 36.63 -55.23 28.51
CA GLN A 129 36.24 -56.67 28.40
C GLN A 129 34.71 -56.87 28.03
N CYS A 130 34.35 -58.00 27.40
CA CYS A 130 33.08 -58.80 27.22
C CYS A 130 31.58 -58.35 27.43
N SER A 131 30.78 -58.46 26.35
CA SER A 131 29.74 -59.51 25.98
C SER A 131 28.65 -60.05 26.97
N PRO A 132 27.44 -60.58 26.55
CA PRO A 132 27.16 -61.50 25.42
C PRO A 132 25.76 -61.41 24.67
N ARG A 133 25.34 -62.49 23.94
CA ARG A 133 24.12 -62.69 23.07
C ARG A 133 23.26 -63.90 23.58
N ALA A 134 22.25 -64.57 22.95
CA ALA A 134 21.57 -64.72 21.61
C ALA A 134 20.18 -65.45 21.85
N PRO A 135 19.42 -66.16 20.93
CA PRO A 135 19.33 -66.31 19.44
C PRO A 135 17.85 -66.26 18.86
N PRO A 136 17.51 -66.64 17.58
CA PRO A 136 16.16 -66.51 16.95
C PRO A 136 15.44 -67.83 16.50
N SER A 137 14.16 -67.82 16.01
CA SER A 137 13.63 -68.84 15.05
C SER A 137 12.26 -68.62 14.33
N ALA A 138 12.14 -69.23 13.13
CA ALA A 138 10.98 -69.86 12.44
C ALA A 138 9.89 -69.09 11.59
N GLN A 139 9.63 -69.63 10.39
CA GLN A 139 8.40 -69.53 9.55
C GLN A 139 7.80 -70.96 9.38
N PRO A 140 6.52 -71.16 8.96
CA PRO A 140 6.13 -71.31 7.52
C PRO A 140 4.62 -70.95 7.24
N PRO A 141 3.93 -71.41 6.16
CA PRO A 141 4.10 -71.08 4.73
C PRO A 141 2.80 -70.55 4.03
N ARG A 142 2.88 -70.39 2.68
CA ARG A 142 1.90 -69.75 1.75
C ARG A 142 0.58 -70.50 1.49
N THR A 143 -0.43 -69.77 1.02
CA THR A 143 -1.45 -70.20 0.03
C THR A 143 -1.63 -69.15 -1.10
N PRO A 144 -2.17 -69.50 -2.30
CA PRO A 144 -2.18 -68.61 -3.47
C PRO A 144 -3.55 -67.97 -3.82
N ASN A 145 -3.52 -66.86 -4.57
CA ASN A 145 -4.69 -66.11 -5.02
C ASN A 145 -5.26 -66.61 -6.39
N PRO A 146 -6.58 -66.81 -6.56
CA PRO A 146 -7.19 -67.17 -7.86
C PRO A 146 -7.40 -65.96 -8.80
N ARG A 147 -7.76 -66.27 -10.06
CA ARG A 147 -7.75 -65.37 -11.25
C ARG A 147 -9.11 -64.74 -11.60
N ALA A 148 -9.06 -63.86 -12.62
CA ALA A 148 -10.12 -63.43 -13.57
C ALA A 148 -10.94 -62.18 -13.16
N ALA A 149 -11.33 -61.26 -14.06
CA ALA A 149 -11.02 -60.98 -15.49
C ALA A 149 -11.23 -59.44 -15.73
N ARG A 150 -10.59 -58.73 -16.69
CA ARG A 150 -10.89 -58.66 -18.15
C ARG A 150 -12.41 -58.55 -18.45
N VAL A 151 -12.96 -57.58 -19.20
CA VAL A 151 -12.47 -56.55 -20.17
C VAL A 151 -13.55 -55.45 -20.33
N GLU A 152 -13.38 -54.26 -20.94
CA GLU A 152 -12.27 -53.56 -21.66
C GLU A 152 -12.51 -52.03 -21.53
N GLU A 153 -11.49 -51.16 -21.47
CA GLU A 153 -11.64 -49.69 -21.68
C GLU A 153 -10.31 -49.05 -22.15
N VAL A 154 -10.35 -48.14 -23.14
CA VAL A 154 -9.17 -47.58 -23.85
C VAL A 154 -9.57 -46.27 -24.60
N PRO A 155 -8.74 -45.22 -24.66
CA PRO A 155 -7.92 -44.60 -23.60
C PRO A 155 -8.20 -43.08 -23.48
N ASP A 156 -7.63 -42.41 -22.49
CA ASP A 156 -7.17 -41.02 -22.61
C ASP A 156 -5.88 -40.84 -21.78
N GLU A 157 -5.00 -39.92 -22.18
CA GLU A 157 -3.58 -39.93 -21.77
C GLU A 157 -3.31 -39.06 -20.53
N GLU A 158 -2.85 -39.66 -19.43
CA GLU A 158 -2.34 -38.95 -18.25
C GLU A 158 -0.80 -38.77 -18.25
N ASP A 159 -0.39 -37.57 -17.81
CA ASP A 159 0.86 -37.22 -17.13
C ASP A 159 2.19 -37.89 -17.58
N PRO A 160 2.94 -37.24 -18.50
CA PRO A 160 4.24 -37.71 -18.97
C PRO A 160 5.44 -37.32 -18.07
N PHE A 161 5.24 -36.89 -16.80
CA PHE A 161 6.33 -36.42 -15.93
C PHE A 161 6.54 -37.21 -14.63
N ARG A 162 6.21 -38.50 -14.66
CA ARG A 162 6.77 -39.49 -13.73
C ARG A 162 8.12 -40.01 -14.26
N ASP A 163 9.04 -40.29 -13.35
CA ASP A 163 10.34 -40.96 -13.56
C ASP A 163 11.42 -40.22 -14.39
N LEU A 164 12.00 -39.17 -13.77
CA LEU A 164 13.44 -38.83 -13.95
C LEU A 164 14.14 -38.64 -12.60
N GLU A 165 14.07 -39.65 -11.73
CA GLU A 165 15.09 -39.78 -10.67
C GLU A 165 16.44 -40.17 -11.29
N ARG A 166 17.52 -39.57 -10.77
CA ARG A 166 18.91 -40.06 -10.78
C ARG A 166 19.46 -40.61 -12.10
N TRP A 167 20.22 -39.77 -12.79
CA TRP A 167 21.56 -40.21 -13.21
C TRP A 167 22.53 -39.89 -12.07
N ASP A 168 23.16 -40.92 -11.52
CA ASP A 168 23.99 -40.84 -10.32
C ASP A 168 25.33 -41.54 -10.57
N GLN A 169 26.39 -41.01 -9.94
CA GLN A 169 27.72 -41.62 -9.75
C GLN A 169 28.72 -41.71 -10.93
N GLU A 170 29.99 -41.84 -10.50
CA GLU A 170 31.23 -41.68 -11.25
C GLU A 170 31.98 -43.03 -11.47
N LEU A 171 33.22 -42.94 -11.96
CA LEU A 171 34.29 -43.95 -11.96
C LEU A 171 34.19 -45.13 -12.95
N PRO A 172 35.35 -45.47 -13.54
CA PRO A 172 35.71 -46.86 -13.86
C PRO A 172 37.11 -47.24 -13.38
N ALA A 173 37.24 -48.37 -12.66
CA ALA A 173 38.51 -49.05 -12.38
C ALA A 173 38.34 -50.59 -12.27
N GLU A 174 38.37 -51.23 -13.44
CA GLU A 174 38.67 -52.66 -13.74
C GLU A 174 38.01 -53.88 -13.02
N ASN A 175 37.84 -54.95 -13.83
CA ASN A 175 37.80 -56.39 -13.48
C ASN A 175 36.50 -57.07 -12.93
N GLN A 176 35.67 -57.55 -13.88
CA GLN A 176 35.12 -58.93 -14.08
C GLN A 176 34.84 -59.90 -12.89
N PRO A 177 33.88 -60.87 -13.02
CA PRO A 177 32.56 -60.81 -13.66
C PRO A 177 31.41 -61.64 -12.97
N CYS A 178 30.18 -61.52 -13.50
CA CYS A 178 29.08 -62.53 -13.55
C CYS A 178 28.15 -62.85 -12.33
N THR A 179 26.87 -62.46 -12.52
CA THR A 179 25.60 -63.19 -12.20
C THR A 179 25.13 -63.29 -10.72
N PRO A 180 23.85 -63.61 -10.41
CA PRO A 180 22.87 -62.55 -10.14
C PRO A 180 22.11 -62.64 -8.78
N VAL A 181 21.47 -61.53 -8.40
CA VAL A 181 20.85 -61.28 -7.09
C VAL A 181 19.31 -61.52 -7.07
N PRO A 182 18.77 -62.19 -6.03
CA PRO A 182 17.39 -62.05 -5.56
C PRO A 182 17.26 -61.01 -4.41
N GLN A 183 16.08 -60.40 -4.26
CA GLN A 183 15.91 -59.11 -3.56
C GLN A 183 15.61 -59.14 -2.04
N ARG A 184 15.68 -57.93 -1.45
CA ARG A 184 15.36 -57.46 -0.07
C ARG A 184 14.24 -58.18 0.69
N PRO A 185 14.22 -58.01 2.04
CA PRO A 185 13.10 -57.25 2.62
C PRO A 185 13.48 -56.10 3.59
N THR A 186 12.74 -54.99 3.44
CA THR A 186 12.22 -54.04 4.45
C THR A 186 13.07 -53.39 5.56
N ALA A 187 13.03 -52.04 5.54
CA ALA A 187 12.71 -51.10 6.64
C ALA A 187 13.82 -50.46 7.50
N GLU A 188 13.48 -49.23 7.94
CA GLU A 188 14.08 -48.34 8.96
C GLU A 188 15.52 -47.82 8.73
N GLU A 189 15.63 -46.54 8.30
CA GLU A 189 16.23 -45.43 9.07
C GLU A 189 16.03 -44.07 8.35
N VAL A 190 16.25 -42.96 9.06
CA VAL A 190 16.10 -41.54 8.66
C VAL A 190 17.33 -40.82 9.27
N PRO A 191 18.15 -40.04 8.53
CA PRO A 191 17.80 -38.70 7.98
C PRO A 191 18.40 -38.45 6.56
N ASP A 192 18.55 -37.26 5.94
CA ASP A 192 18.68 -35.85 6.38
C ASP A 192 18.13 -34.80 5.38
N ASP A 193 17.78 -33.65 5.94
CA ASP A 193 17.93 -32.25 5.46
C ASP A 193 17.66 -31.85 3.97
N GLU A 194 16.50 -31.23 3.73
CA GLU A 194 16.46 -29.91 3.08
C GLU A 194 15.71 -28.91 4.00
N GLY A 195 16.46 -28.08 4.73
CA GLY A 195 15.93 -27.10 5.66
C GLY A 195 15.04 -26.03 5.01
N PRO A 196 14.01 -25.53 5.72
CA PRO A 196 13.10 -24.54 5.18
C PRO A 196 13.82 -23.22 4.91
N ARG A 197 13.87 -22.80 3.64
CA ARG A 197 14.28 -21.43 3.29
C ARG A 197 13.28 -20.46 3.92
N ALA A 198 13.75 -19.66 4.87
CA ALA A 198 12.93 -18.67 5.55
C ALA A 198 12.39 -17.63 4.57
N PRO A 199 11.18 -17.09 4.78
CA PRO A 199 10.86 -15.77 4.26
C PRO A 199 11.83 -14.73 4.87
N PRO A 200 12.07 -13.59 4.20
CA PRO A 200 12.81 -12.50 4.83
C PRO A 200 12.07 -11.98 6.07
N PRO A 201 12.79 -11.33 7.01
CA PRO A 201 12.19 -10.61 8.13
C PRO A 201 11.53 -9.30 7.65
N ILE A 202 11.41 -8.33 8.58
CA ILE A 202 11.19 -6.89 8.32
C ILE A 202 11.80 -6.49 6.97
N ASP A 203 11.04 -5.77 6.13
CA ASP A 203 11.40 -5.47 4.74
C ASP A 203 12.90 -5.11 4.63
N PRO A 204 13.74 -5.99 4.03
CA PRO A 204 15.18 -5.76 3.98
C PRO A 204 15.52 -4.50 3.19
N ASP A 205 14.67 -4.07 2.25
CA ASP A 205 14.84 -2.81 1.53
C ASP A 205 14.50 -1.59 2.43
N GLU A 206 13.63 -1.73 3.46
CA GLU A 206 13.42 -0.74 4.55
C GLU A 206 14.59 -0.75 5.54
N GLU A 207 15.08 -1.91 5.97
CA GLU A 207 16.17 -1.95 6.96
C GLU A 207 17.49 -1.46 6.34
N GLU A 208 17.84 -1.91 5.13
CA GLU A 208 18.99 -1.38 4.40
C GLU A 208 18.79 0.12 4.05
N LEU A 209 17.56 0.56 3.75
CA LEU A 209 17.22 1.99 3.61
C LEU A 209 17.57 2.76 4.88
N LEU A 210 16.99 2.39 6.03
CA LEU A 210 17.14 3.15 7.27
C LEU A 210 18.60 3.12 7.73
N ASN A 211 19.26 1.96 7.72
CA ASN A 211 20.67 1.84 8.11
C ASN A 211 21.58 2.65 7.16
N SER A 212 21.43 2.51 5.83
CA SER A 212 22.26 3.28 4.88
C SER A 212 21.99 4.79 4.86
N ILE A 213 20.82 5.27 5.29
CA ILE A 213 20.61 6.69 5.62
C ILE A 213 21.38 7.03 6.91
N TYR A 214 21.11 6.28 7.98
CA TYR A 214 21.46 6.65 9.35
C TYR A 214 22.94 6.49 9.71
N GLU A 215 23.68 5.66 8.99
CA GLU A 215 25.14 5.58 9.07
C GLU A 215 25.84 6.77 8.38
N ASN A 216 25.18 7.36 7.38
CA ASN A 216 25.75 8.39 6.51
C ASN A 216 25.31 9.83 6.84
N VAL A 217 24.38 10.06 7.77
CA VAL A 217 24.04 11.43 8.21
C VAL A 217 25.24 12.06 8.91
N SER A 218 25.75 13.15 8.36
CA SER A 218 26.92 13.89 8.82
C SER A 218 26.56 15.22 9.47
N LEU A 219 27.54 15.90 10.09
CA LEU A 219 27.41 17.31 10.47
C LEU A 219 27.04 18.22 9.28
N ASP A 220 27.50 17.91 8.06
CA ASP A 220 27.16 18.71 6.87
C ASP A 220 25.72 18.51 6.40
N ASP A 221 25.09 17.37 6.70
CA ASP A 221 23.65 17.20 6.49
C ASP A 221 22.81 18.02 7.47
N LEU A 222 23.32 18.32 8.67
CA LEU A 222 22.70 19.30 9.58
C LEU A 222 22.81 20.71 8.98
N HIS A 223 23.99 21.11 8.52
CA HIS A 223 24.21 22.41 7.86
C HIS A 223 23.33 22.58 6.63
N LEU A 224 23.25 21.57 5.75
CA LEU A 224 22.41 21.59 4.55
C LEU A 224 20.92 21.62 4.90
N SER A 225 20.48 20.87 5.92
CA SER A 225 19.09 20.92 6.40
C SER A 225 18.72 22.31 6.93
N MET A 226 19.60 22.93 7.73
CA MET A 226 19.42 24.31 8.21
C MET A 226 19.43 25.34 7.08
N ALA A 227 20.25 25.15 6.04
CA ALA A 227 20.25 26.00 4.86
C ALA A 227 18.91 25.92 4.10
N PHE A 228 18.38 24.71 3.87
CA PHE A 228 17.04 24.53 3.28
C PHE A 228 15.93 25.18 4.11
N ILE A 229 15.96 25.01 5.45
CA ILE A 229 15.01 25.64 6.38
C ILE A 229 15.09 27.17 6.29
N THR A 230 16.30 27.74 6.26
CA THR A 230 16.51 29.20 6.19
C THR A 230 16.06 29.76 4.84
N SER A 231 16.32 29.05 3.73
CA SER A 231 15.78 29.41 2.42
C SER A 231 14.24 29.37 2.41
N LEU A 232 13.62 28.37 3.05
CA LEU A 232 12.17 28.22 3.13
C LEU A 232 11.53 29.31 4.02
N SER A 233 12.13 29.63 5.17
CA SER A 233 11.68 30.74 6.02
C SER A 233 11.84 32.11 5.34
N SER A 234 12.74 32.23 4.36
CA SER A 234 12.87 33.42 3.50
C SER A 234 11.96 33.44 2.24
N ALA A 235 11.19 32.38 1.98
CA ALA A 235 10.39 32.25 0.76
C ALA A 235 9.38 33.39 0.50
N SER A 236 9.30 33.80 -0.78
CA SER A 236 8.43 34.85 -1.34
C SER A 236 8.12 34.52 -2.81
N LEU A 237 6.96 34.97 -3.33
CA LEU A 237 6.55 34.70 -4.71
C LEU A 237 7.45 35.37 -5.77
N ASP A 238 8.04 36.53 -5.47
CA ASP A 238 9.05 37.19 -6.33
C ASP A 238 10.47 36.65 -6.09
N GLY A 239 10.65 35.76 -5.11
CA GLY A 239 11.96 35.29 -4.68
C GLY A 239 12.62 34.28 -5.64
N PRO A 240 13.95 34.10 -5.55
CA PRO A 240 14.77 33.45 -6.58
C PRO A 240 14.52 31.94 -6.76
N HIS A 241 13.73 31.31 -5.90
CA HIS A 241 13.34 29.90 -6.01
C HIS A 241 11.87 29.69 -6.41
N SER A 242 11.13 30.77 -6.71
CA SER A 242 9.73 30.70 -7.13
C SER A 242 9.56 30.01 -8.49
N GLY A 243 10.29 30.46 -9.52
CA GLY A 243 10.21 29.87 -10.86
C GLY A 243 8.85 30.02 -11.58
N LEU A 244 7.87 30.72 -10.98
CA LEU A 244 6.62 31.09 -11.61
C LEU A 244 6.87 32.16 -12.69
N ASP A 245 6.13 32.08 -13.79
CA ASP A 245 6.09 33.13 -14.81
C ASP A 245 5.25 34.35 -14.36
N ALA A 246 5.43 35.48 -15.05
CA ALA A 246 4.77 36.74 -14.72
C ALA A 246 3.24 36.66 -14.83
N ASP A 247 2.70 35.94 -15.83
CA ASP A 247 1.25 35.79 -16.00
C ASP A 247 0.65 34.95 -14.86
N THR A 248 1.39 33.96 -14.35
CA THR A 248 1.01 33.14 -13.21
C THR A 248 1.07 33.93 -11.90
N LEU A 249 2.11 34.75 -11.69
CA LEU A 249 2.19 35.66 -10.55
C LEU A 249 1.03 36.68 -10.56
N GLU A 250 0.70 37.23 -11.72
CA GLU A 250 -0.44 38.13 -11.89
C GLU A 250 -1.77 37.42 -11.60
N ARG A 251 -2.01 36.19 -12.10
CA ARG A 251 -3.20 35.39 -11.77
C ARG A 251 -3.33 35.09 -10.27
N LEU A 252 -2.22 34.76 -9.60
CA LEU A 252 -2.20 34.50 -8.15
C LEU A 252 -2.53 35.77 -7.34
N ARG A 253 -1.99 36.92 -7.77
CA ARG A 253 -2.22 38.20 -7.12
C ARG A 253 -3.58 38.82 -7.47
N ASN A 254 -4.15 38.53 -8.64
CA ASN A 254 -5.39 39.09 -9.15
C ASN A 254 -6.22 37.97 -9.86
N PRO A 255 -6.96 37.13 -9.10
CA PRO A 255 -7.77 36.06 -9.65
C PRO A 255 -8.90 36.60 -10.55
N PRO A 256 -9.29 35.88 -11.62
CA PRO A 256 -10.44 36.24 -12.44
C PRO A 256 -11.75 36.20 -11.64
N THR A 257 -12.42 37.36 -11.51
CA THR A 257 -13.69 37.53 -10.78
C THR A 257 -14.91 37.16 -11.61
N SER A 258 -14.82 36.09 -12.40
CA SER A 258 -15.89 35.59 -13.25
C SER A 258 -15.85 34.07 -13.33
N GLN A 259 -17.03 33.45 -13.34
CA GLN A 259 -17.16 32.01 -13.59
C GLN A 259 -16.65 31.72 -15.01
N LEU A 260 -15.96 30.60 -15.19
CA LEU A 260 -15.51 30.21 -16.52
C LEU A 260 -16.71 29.74 -17.35
N SER A 261 -16.70 30.06 -18.64
CA SER A 261 -17.67 29.60 -19.64
C SER A 261 -16.94 29.07 -20.87
N LEU A 262 -17.55 28.11 -21.56
CA LEU A 262 -17.17 27.67 -22.91
C LEU A 262 -18.41 27.60 -23.83
N GLU A 263 -19.49 28.32 -23.52
CA GLU A 263 -20.68 28.35 -24.41
C GLU A 263 -20.42 29.16 -25.68
N ASP A 264 -19.55 30.18 -25.61
CA ASP A 264 -19.19 31.05 -26.73
C ASP A 264 -18.21 30.39 -27.73
N ASP A 265 -17.61 29.25 -27.37
CA ASP A 265 -16.75 28.44 -28.23
C ASP A 265 -17.14 26.94 -28.14
N PRO A 266 -18.18 26.52 -28.88
CA PRO A 266 -18.70 25.15 -28.82
C PRO A 266 -17.72 24.11 -29.37
N ASP A 267 -16.84 24.49 -30.30
CA ASP A 267 -15.84 23.58 -30.87
C ASP A 267 -14.68 23.34 -29.88
N LEU A 268 -14.25 24.37 -29.14
CA LEU A 268 -13.33 24.19 -28.02
C LEU A 268 -13.97 23.40 -26.87
N LYS A 269 -15.25 23.67 -26.55
CA LYS A 269 -16.01 22.88 -25.56
C LYS A 269 -16.09 21.41 -25.96
N ALA A 270 -16.32 21.11 -27.24
CA ALA A 270 -16.32 19.75 -27.77
C ALA A 270 -14.91 19.12 -27.75
N ALA A 271 -13.88 19.85 -28.17
CA ALA A 271 -12.49 19.41 -28.17
C ALA A 271 -11.96 19.09 -26.76
N VAL A 272 -12.28 19.93 -25.78
CA VAL A 272 -11.98 19.68 -24.36
C VAL A 272 -12.72 18.45 -23.87
N LYS A 273 -14.04 18.33 -24.08
CA LYS A 273 -14.80 17.12 -23.69
C LYS A 273 -14.25 15.84 -24.32
N LEU A 274 -13.83 15.91 -25.59
CA LEU A 274 -13.20 14.80 -26.30
C LEU A 274 -11.85 14.42 -25.67
N TYR A 275 -10.98 15.40 -25.38
CA TYR A 275 -9.71 15.17 -24.68
C TYR A 275 -9.90 14.63 -23.25
N LEU A 276 -10.97 15.01 -22.55
CA LEU A 276 -11.27 14.50 -21.21
C LEU A 276 -11.74 13.04 -21.24
N LYS A 277 -12.62 12.66 -22.17
CA LYS A 277 -13.16 11.28 -22.25
C LYS A 277 -12.26 10.29 -23.01
N LEU A 278 -11.39 10.75 -23.93
CA LEU A 278 -10.43 9.86 -24.60
C LEU A 278 -9.22 9.51 -23.72
N SER A 279 -9.12 8.22 -23.40
CA SER A 279 -8.03 7.67 -22.57
C SER A 279 -6.75 7.34 -23.37
N HIS A 280 -6.85 7.27 -24.70
CA HIS A 280 -5.78 6.89 -25.63
C HIS A 280 -4.97 8.10 -26.14
N ALA A 281 -3.89 7.83 -26.88
CA ALA A 281 -3.01 8.85 -27.44
C ALA A 281 -3.53 9.39 -28.78
N GLN A 282 -2.92 10.50 -29.24
CA GLN A 282 -3.08 11.24 -30.52
C GLN A 282 -3.97 10.65 -31.64
N VAL A 283 -3.83 9.36 -31.98
CA VAL A 283 -4.58 8.68 -33.04
C VAL A 283 -6.09 8.76 -32.79
N ASP A 284 -6.57 8.29 -31.65
CA ASP A 284 -8.00 8.26 -31.33
C ASP A 284 -8.63 9.65 -31.34
N TYR A 285 -7.91 10.66 -30.83
CA TYR A 285 -8.35 12.05 -30.88
C TYR A 285 -8.41 12.56 -32.32
N ASN A 286 -7.43 12.23 -33.16
CA ASN A 286 -7.43 12.63 -34.58
C ASN A 286 -8.57 11.96 -35.35
N SER A 287 -8.82 10.66 -35.17
CA SER A 287 -9.90 9.96 -35.84
C SER A 287 -11.29 10.43 -35.37
N ALA A 288 -11.47 10.71 -34.09
CA ALA A 288 -12.72 11.33 -33.60
C ALA A 288 -12.89 12.76 -34.14
N ARG A 289 -11.80 13.55 -34.20
CA ARG A 289 -11.78 14.89 -34.83
C ARG A 289 -12.11 14.83 -36.32
N GLU A 290 -11.62 13.84 -37.05
CA GLU A 290 -11.93 13.62 -38.48
C GLU A 290 -13.43 13.35 -38.67
N VAL A 291 -14.03 12.46 -37.88
CA VAL A 291 -15.48 12.19 -37.91
C VAL A 291 -16.32 13.42 -37.51
N ILE A 292 -15.87 14.23 -36.55
CA ILE A 292 -16.54 15.47 -36.15
C ILE A 292 -16.47 16.51 -37.30
N MET A 293 -15.30 16.71 -37.90
CA MET A 293 -15.10 17.61 -39.04
C MET A 293 -15.96 17.19 -40.24
N GLU A 294 -16.00 15.91 -40.60
CA GLU A 294 -16.87 15.37 -41.64
C GLU A 294 -18.35 15.62 -41.33
N ARG A 295 -18.78 15.36 -40.08
CA ARG A 295 -20.18 15.51 -39.66
C ARG A 295 -20.65 16.96 -39.63
N LEU A 296 -19.76 17.91 -39.32
CA LEU A 296 -20.06 19.35 -39.28
C LEU A 296 -19.81 20.05 -40.64
N GLY A 297 -19.12 19.40 -41.58
CA GLY A 297 -18.73 20.01 -42.86
C GLY A 297 -17.62 21.07 -42.74
N THR A 298 -16.83 21.03 -41.66
CA THR A 298 -15.75 21.99 -41.37
C THR A 298 -14.37 21.36 -41.63
N THR A 299 -13.39 22.19 -41.99
CA THR A 299 -11.95 21.81 -41.96
C THR A 299 -11.23 22.29 -40.71
N GLU A 300 -11.90 23.10 -39.89
CA GLU A 300 -11.35 23.71 -38.69
C GLU A 300 -12.04 23.12 -37.45
N PHE A 301 -11.23 22.49 -36.59
CA PHE A 301 -11.59 21.96 -35.28
C PHE A 301 -10.31 21.83 -34.45
N PRO A 302 -10.28 22.10 -33.14
CA PRO A 302 -9.04 22.10 -32.36
C PRO A 302 -8.29 20.75 -32.39
N SER A 303 -6.99 20.81 -32.66
CA SER A 303 -6.06 19.67 -32.55
C SER A 303 -5.86 19.25 -31.09
N LEU A 304 -5.31 18.04 -30.85
CA LEU A 304 -5.00 17.58 -29.50
C LEU A 304 -4.08 18.55 -28.75
N HIS A 305 -3.09 19.13 -29.43
CA HIS A 305 -2.20 20.15 -28.84
C HIS A 305 -2.97 21.39 -28.39
N GLN A 306 -3.92 21.88 -29.21
CA GLN A 306 -4.76 23.03 -28.84
C GLN A 306 -5.69 22.68 -27.68
N ALA A 307 -6.26 21.48 -27.64
CA ALA A 307 -7.08 21.03 -26.51
C ALA A 307 -6.26 20.89 -25.21
N GLN A 308 -5.03 20.38 -25.29
CA GLN A 308 -4.10 20.30 -24.16
C GLN A 308 -3.71 21.69 -23.64
N GLN A 309 -3.27 22.57 -24.54
CA GLN A 309 -2.88 23.95 -24.23
C GLN A 309 -4.07 24.75 -23.66
N ALA A 310 -5.28 24.51 -24.16
CA ALA A 310 -6.49 25.09 -23.59
C ALA A 310 -6.78 24.56 -22.19
N VAL A 311 -6.67 23.25 -21.92
CA VAL A 311 -6.87 22.72 -20.55
C VAL A 311 -5.87 23.30 -19.55
N GLU A 312 -4.61 23.46 -19.95
CA GLU A 312 -3.58 24.13 -19.14
C GLU A 312 -3.91 25.61 -18.88
N HIS A 313 -4.20 26.37 -19.94
CA HIS A 313 -4.51 27.81 -19.83
C HIS A 313 -5.82 28.09 -19.08
N LEU A 314 -6.88 27.33 -19.34
CA LEU A 314 -8.20 27.48 -18.73
C LEU A 314 -8.20 27.10 -17.25
N SER A 315 -7.43 26.08 -16.86
CA SER A 315 -7.28 25.70 -15.44
C SER A 315 -6.32 26.62 -14.67
N GLY A 316 -5.35 27.24 -15.37
CA GLY A 316 -4.27 28.01 -14.74
C GLY A 316 -3.22 27.15 -14.02
N VAL A 317 -3.32 25.82 -14.11
CA VAL A 317 -2.45 24.87 -13.38
C VAL A 317 -1.22 24.53 -14.23
N LEU A 318 -0.13 25.26 -13.95
CA LEU A 318 1.21 24.96 -14.46
C LEU A 318 1.92 23.85 -13.67
N SER A 319 3.00 23.32 -14.25
CA SER A 319 3.93 22.40 -13.57
C SER A 319 5.35 22.92 -13.66
N LEU A 320 6.02 23.02 -12.52
CA LEU A 320 7.42 23.41 -12.42
C LEU A 320 8.32 22.20 -12.62
N MET A 321 9.01 22.16 -13.75
CA MET A 321 9.98 21.11 -14.08
C MET A 321 11.33 21.42 -13.41
N ASN A 322 11.64 20.67 -12.36
CA ASN A 322 12.82 20.86 -11.54
C ASN A 322 13.95 19.89 -11.94
N ASP A 323 15.16 20.39 -12.10
CA ASP A 323 16.34 19.58 -12.47
C ASP A 323 16.75 18.63 -11.34
N MET A 324 17.16 17.40 -11.67
CA MET A 324 17.61 16.42 -10.68
C MET A 324 18.78 15.56 -11.17
N CYS A 325 19.45 14.93 -10.21
CA CYS A 325 20.47 13.91 -10.47
C CYS A 325 19.84 12.66 -11.13
N VAL A 326 20.50 12.12 -12.17
CA VAL A 326 20.10 10.88 -12.86
C VAL A 326 20.13 9.62 -11.98
N ASN A 327 20.79 9.69 -10.81
CA ASN A 327 20.79 8.65 -9.79
C ASN A 327 19.79 8.92 -8.64
N THR A 328 18.85 9.85 -8.82
CA THR A 328 17.84 10.31 -7.83
C THR A 328 18.43 10.73 -6.47
N CYS A 329 19.72 11.07 -6.44
CA CYS A 329 20.40 11.43 -5.19
C CYS A 329 19.85 12.76 -4.60
N LEU A 330 19.67 13.78 -5.45
CA LEU A 330 19.06 15.06 -5.06
C LEU A 330 18.47 15.80 -6.26
N ALA A 331 17.61 16.78 -5.96
CA ALA A 331 17.19 17.84 -6.85
C ALA A 331 18.14 19.05 -6.77
N PHE A 332 18.33 19.74 -7.89
CA PHE A 332 19.15 20.95 -7.97
C PHE A 332 18.31 22.19 -7.63
N THR A 333 17.90 22.27 -6.37
CA THR A 333 16.90 23.21 -5.81
C THR A 333 17.41 23.88 -4.53
N GLY A 334 16.82 25.03 -4.16
CA GLY A 334 17.19 25.77 -2.94
C GLY A 334 18.70 26.07 -2.88
N PRO A 335 19.39 25.79 -1.75
CA PRO A 335 20.85 25.92 -1.63
C PRO A 335 21.66 25.14 -2.69
N LEU A 336 21.10 24.09 -3.29
CA LEU A 336 21.76 23.25 -4.30
C LEU A 336 21.53 23.76 -5.75
N ALA A 337 20.70 24.80 -5.94
CA ALA A 337 20.28 25.28 -7.26
C ALA A 337 21.42 25.81 -8.16
N ALA A 338 22.54 26.23 -7.57
CA ALA A 338 23.72 26.69 -8.32
C ALA A 338 24.64 25.55 -8.80
N LEU A 339 24.44 24.32 -8.33
CA LEU A 339 25.34 23.20 -8.64
C LEU A 339 25.14 22.67 -10.07
N LYS A 340 26.25 22.27 -10.70
CA LYS A 340 26.33 21.66 -12.04
C LYS A 340 26.58 20.16 -12.02
N ASN A 341 27.00 19.63 -10.88
CA ASN A 341 27.31 18.22 -10.64
C ASN A 341 26.69 17.79 -9.30
N CYS A 342 26.31 16.52 -9.16
CA CYS A 342 25.78 16.00 -7.92
C CYS A 342 26.93 15.76 -6.91
N PRO A 343 26.92 16.39 -5.71
CA PRO A 343 27.96 16.20 -4.71
C PRO A 343 28.03 14.76 -4.16
N GLN A 344 26.92 14.00 -4.21
CA GLN A 344 26.86 12.62 -3.72
C GLN A 344 27.33 11.55 -4.72
N CYS A 345 27.46 11.87 -6.02
CA CYS A 345 27.84 10.86 -7.03
C CYS A 345 28.58 11.40 -8.27
N GLY A 346 29.02 12.66 -8.27
CA GLY A 346 29.78 13.30 -9.36
C GLY A 346 28.99 13.64 -10.63
N GLU A 347 27.91 12.90 -10.93
CA GLU A 347 27.13 13.01 -12.18
C GLU A 347 26.75 14.45 -12.55
N ALA A 348 26.85 14.75 -13.84
CA ALA A 348 26.49 16.06 -14.38
C ALA A 348 24.97 16.31 -14.33
N ARG A 349 24.60 17.55 -14.04
CA ARG A 349 23.22 18.05 -14.12
C ARG A 349 22.73 18.11 -15.57
N TYR A 350 23.62 18.45 -16.50
CA TYR A 350 23.31 18.75 -17.90
C TYR A 350 23.96 17.76 -18.86
N GLN A 351 23.30 17.53 -19.99
CA GLN A 351 23.77 16.68 -21.08
C GLN A 351 24.99 17.33 -21.76
N GLU A 352 26.18 16.90 -21.33
CA GLU A 352 27.45 17.52 -21.70
C GLU A 352 27.71 17.50 -23.21
N ASP A 353 27.23 16.49 -23.94
CA ASP A 353 27.38 16.45 -25.40
C ASP A 353 26.58 17.58 -26.09
N ILE A 354 25.38 17.91 -25.59
CA ILE A 354 24.58 19.04 -26.08
C ILE A 354 25.23 20.37 -25.67
N LEU A 355 25.77 20.44 -24.45
CA LEU A 355 26.46 21.64 -23.96
C LEU A 355 27.71 21.95 -24.80
N GLN A 356 28.53 20.94 -25.09
CA GLN A 356 29.71 21.05 -25.95
C GLN A 356 29.34 21.36 -27.41
N LYS A 357 28.37 20.63 -28.01
CA LYS A 357 27.88 20.89 -29.38
C LYS A 357 27.33 22.31 -29.54
N SER A 358 26.68 22.85 -28.50
CA SER A 358 26.14 24.23 -28.49
C SER A 358 27.17 25.29 -28.08
N LYS A 359 28.42 24.91 -27.77
CA LYS A 359 29.48 25.79 -27.24
C LYS A 359 29.03 26.57 -25.99
N GLY A 360 28.43 25.87 -25.04
CA GLY A 360 27.95 26.45 -23.77
C GLY A 360 26.63 27.22 -23.85
N LYS A 361 25.93 27.21 -25.01
CA LYS A 361 24.71 28.02 -25.22
C LYS A 361 23.41 27.31 -24.88
N LYS A 362 23.38 25.97 -24.86
CA LYS A 362 22.17 25.19 -24.59
C LYS A 362 22.41 24.22 -23.44
N PHE A 363 21.89 24.58 -22.27
CA PHE A 363 21.80 23.69 -21.12
C PHE A 363 20.54 22.83 -21.27
N VAL A 364 20.71 21.50 -21.27
CA VAL A 364 19.60 20.54 -21.26
C VAL A 364 19.85 19.61 -20.08
N PRO A 365 18.95 19.52 -19.09
CA PRO A 365 19.16 18.65 -17.93
C PRO A 365 19.17 17.17 -18.33
N HIS A 366 19.86 16.34 -17.56
CA HIS A 366 19.83 14.89 -17.74
C HIS A 366 18.47 14.29 -17.35
N GLN A 367 17.87 14.79 -16.27
CA GLN A 367 16.58 14.34 -15.76
C GLN A 367 15.90 15.51 -15.02
N GLN A 368 14.56 15.53 -15.06
CA GLN A 368 13.73 16.50 -14.34
C GLN A 368 12.52 15.81 -13.70
N TYR A 369 11.90 16.47 -12.72
CA TYR A 369 10.65 16.03 -12.10
C TYR A 369 9.63 17.18 -11.98
N PRO A 370 8.32 16.90 -12.09
CA PRO A 370 7.28 17.91 -11.94
C PRO A 370 6.97 18.20 -10.47
N THR A 371 6.77 19.48 -10.16
CA THR A 371 6.11 19.97 -8.94
C THR A 371 4.95 20.88 -9.32
N ILE A 372 3.81 20.75 -8.65
CA ILE A 372 2.56 21.44 -8.96
C ILE A 372 2.24 22.41 -7.80
N PRO A 373 2.27 23.74 -8.01
CA PRO A 373 1.97 24.71 -6.96
C PRO A 373 0.49 24.67 -6.52
N LEU A 374 0.24 24.86 -5.23
CA LEU A 374 -1.12 24.84 -4.65
C LEU A 374 -1.98 26.06 -5.02
N GLY A 375 -1.37 27.24 -5.18
CA GLY A 375 -2.10 28.50 -5.36
C GLY A 375 -3.18 28.49 -6.46
N PRO A 376 -2.86 28.05 -7.70
CA PRO A 376 -3.85 27.97 -8.77
C PRO A 376 -4.96 26.94 -8.49
N LEU A 377 -4.64 25.86 -7.77
CA LEU A 377 -5.60 24.80 -7.42
C LEU A 377 -6.60 25.28 -6.35
N PHE A 378 -6.13 26.01 -5.34
CA PHE A 378 -6.98 26.68 -4.36
C PHE A 378 -7.92 27.71 -5.04
N GLN A 379 -7.38 28.57 -5.90
CA GLN A 379 -8.20 29.51 -6.67
C GLN A 379 -9.24 28.79 -7.53
N ALA A 380 -8.87 27.70 -8.23
CA ALA A 380 -9.78 26.93 -9.08
C ALA A 380 -10.99 26.35 -8.32
N MET A 381 -10.80 25.91 -7.07
CA MET A 381 -11.88 25.38 -6.23
C MET A 381 -12.97 26.41 -5.89
N SER A 382 -12.64 27.70 -5.87
CA SER A 382 -13.58 28.78 -5.52
C SER A 382 -14.26 29.47 -6.71
N ARG A 383 -13.95 29.09 -7.97
CA ARG A 383 -14.47 29.75 -9.19
C ARG A 383 -15.85 29.28 -9.65
N ASP A 384 -16.38 28.19 -9.11
CA ASP A 384 -17.76 27.73 -9.34
C ASP A 384 -18.57 27.88 -8.04
N PRO A 385 -19.80 28.43 -8.07
CA PRO A 385 -20.58 28.70 -6.85
C PRO A 385 -20.86 27.46 -5.97
N LYS A 386 -21.00 26.26 -6.55
CA LYS A 386 -21.20 25.03 -5.77
C LYS A 386 -19.88 24.53 -5.19
N SER A 387 -18.82 24.50 -6.00
CA SER A 387 -17.48 24.11 -5.52
C SER A 387 -16.98 25.05 -4.41
N ALA A 388 -17.28 26.35 -4.53
CA ALA A 388 -16.96 27.36 -3.53
C ALA A 388 -17.81 27.20 -2.25
N ASP A 389 -19.12 26.95 -2.34
CA ASP A 389 -19.93 26.67 -1.15
C ASP A 389 -19.45 25.42 -0.42
N GLU A 390 -19.01 24.39 -1.13
CA GLU A 390 -18.46 23.17 -0.52
C GLU A 390 -17.13 23.40 0.25
N MET A 391 -16.36 24.45 -0.09
CA MET A 391 -15.18 24.89 0.68
C MET A 391 -15.56 25.60 2.00
N HIS A 392 -16.82 26.04 2.15
CA HIS A 392 -17.30 26.64 3.40
C HIS A 392 -17.74 25.59 4.44
N HIS A 393 -17.42 24.30 4.24
CA HIS A 393 -17.70 23.27 5.25
C HIS A 393 -16.94 23.58 6.54
N ARG A 394 -15.65 23.89 6.50
CA ARG A 394 -14.86 24.15 7.72
C ARG A 394 -15.40 25.30 8.56
N GLU A 395 -15.71 26.46 8.00
CA GLU A 395 -16.33 27.60 8.72
C GLU A 395 -17.61 27.13 9.44
N ARG A 396 -18.55 26.53 8.68
CA ARG A 396 -19.85 26.09 9.18
C ARG A 396 -19.77 24.91 10.15
N TYR A 397 -18.74 24.07 10.07
CA TYR A 397 -18.53 22.93 10.96
C TYR A 397 -17.85 23.35 12.26
N THR A 398 -16.83 24.22 12.18
CA THR A 398 -16.13 24.81 13.34
C THR A 398 -17.09 25.59 14.24
N GLN A 399 -17.98 26.41 13.67
CA GLN A 399 -19.01 27.09 14.45
C GLN A 399 -19.94 26.10 15.19
N LYS A 400 -20.41 25.03 14.51
CA LYS A 400 -21.21 23.96 15.15
C LYS A 400 -20.46 23.24 16.26
N ILE A 401 -19.14 23.05 16.12
CA ILE A 401 -18.29 22.48 17.18
C ILE A 401 -18.26 23.42 18.39
N PHE A 402 -18.03 24.71 18.20
CA PHE A 402 -18.03 25.67 19.33
C PHE A 402 -19.41 25.82 19.97
N ASP A 403 -20.51 25.69 19.23
CA ASP A 403 -21.87 25.60 19.80
C ASP A 403 -22.03 24.33 20.64
N LYS A 404 -21.70 23.14 20.11
CA LYS A 404 -21.69 21.88 20.88
C LYS A 404 -20.82 22.01 22.15
N LEU A 405 -19.64 22.61 22.08
CA LEU A 405 -18.74 22.76 23.22
C LEU A 405 -19.35 23.65 24.32
N ARG A 406 -20.05 24.74 23.94
CA ARG A 406 -20.81 25.58 24.88
C ARG A 406 -21.98 24.83 25.53
N GLU A 407 -22.63 23.92 24.80
CA GLU A 407 -23.75 23.10 25.31
C GLU A 407 -23.32 21.91 26.19
N ASN A 408 -22.04 21.52 26.17
CA ASN A 408 -21.54 20.27 26.75
C ASN A 408 -20.34 20.49 27.68
N ASP A 409 -20.32 21.60 28.42
CA ASP A 409 -19.30 21.97 29.43
C ASP A 409 -17.85 21.87 28.94
N GLY A 410 -17.61 22.15 27.64
CA GLY A 410 -16.29 22.11 27.02
C GLY A 410 -15.84 20.76 26.46
N PHE A 411 -16.72 19.74 26.40
CA PHE A 411 -16.37 18.40 25.90
C PHE A 411 -17.16 17.98 24.66
N LEU A 412 -16.47 17.42 23.66
CA LEU A 412 -17.11 16.73 22.54
C LEU A 412 -17.51 15.31 22.95
N LYS A 413 -18.76 14.95 22.63
CA LYS A 413 -19.30 13.59 22.85
C LYS A 413 -18.98 12.63 21.70
N GLN A 414 -18.57 13.16 20.55
CA GLN A 414 -18.36 12.43 19.31
C GLN A 414 -17.38 13.19 18.41
N TYR A 415 -16.52 12.43 17.74
CA TYR A 415 -15.53 12.86 16.76
C TYR A 415 -15.89 12.25 15.41
N SER A 416 -15.75 13.01 14.34
CA SER A 416 -16.24 12.69 12.98
C SER A 416 -15.43 13.33 11.86
N ASP A 417 -14.72 14.42 12.15
CA ASP A 417 -13.89 15.18 11.22
C ASP A 417 -12.51 15.42 11.85
N PHE A 418 -11.48 15.68 11.04
CA PHE A 418 -10.21 16.23 11.53
C PHE A 418 -10.46 17.51 12.35
N LEU A 419 -11.45 18.30 11.94
CA LEU A 419 -11.89 19.54 12.59
C LEU A 419 -12.46 19.35 14.01
N ASP A 420 -12.81 18.12 14.43
CA ASP A 420 -13.23 17.84 15.82
C ASP A 420 -12.03 17.73 16.79
N GLY A 421 -10.78 17.72 16.30
CA GLY A 421 -9.56 17.59 17.10
C GLY A 421 -9.13 18.87 17.83
N SER A 422 -8.63 18.74 19.07
CA SER A 422 -8.25 19.89 19.90
C SER A 422 -7.12 20.75 19.33
N ASP A 423 -6.17 20.19 18.57
CA ASP A 423 -5.05 20.94 18.00
C ASP A 423 -5.56 21.99 17.00
N TYR A 424 -6.54 21.62 16.18
CA TYR A 424 -7.22 22.53 15.26
C TYR A 424 -8.07 23.57 16.01
N LEU A 425 -8.87 23.12 16.98
CA LEU A 425 -9.79 24.00 17.71
C LEU A 425 -9.04 25.05 18.55
N ASN A 426 -7.92 24.68 19.15
CA ASN A 426 -7.02 25.59 19.85
C ASN A 426 -6.40 26.59 18.87
N ALA A 427 -5.90 26.15 17.71
CA ALA A 427 -5.32 27.04 16.70
C ALA A 427 -6.34 28.07 16.15
N VAL A 428 -7.62 27.71 16.02
CA VAL A 428 -8.69 28.67 15.71
C VAL A 428 -8.93 29.65 16.87
N GLN A 429 -9.00 29.17 18.12
CA GLN A 429 -9.21 30.04 19.30
C GLN A 429 -8.03 30.98 19.56
N GLU A 430 -6.80 30.57 19.24
CA GLU A 430 -5.58 31.39 19.28
C GLU A 430 -5.48 32.39 18.12
N GLY A 431 -6.35 32.30 17.11
CA GLY A 431 -6.34 33.18 15.93
C GLY A 431 -5.25 32.84 14.89
N LYS A 432 -4.65 31.64 14.96
CA LYS A 432 -3.68 31.12 13.98
C LYS A 432 -4.34 30.61 12.69
N ILE A 433 -5.62 30.27 12.77
CA ILE A 433 -6.45 29.87 11.63
C ILE A 433 -7.68 30.78 11.61
N ALA A 434 -7.75 31.69 10.63
CA ALA A 434 -8.94 32.51 10.37
C ALA A 434 -9.97 31.72 9.54
N ASP A 435 -11.21 32.23 9.46
CA ASP A 435 -12.26 31.65 8.60
C ASP A 435 -11.91 31.67 7.11
N SER A 436 -10.97 32.53 6.71
CA SER A 436 -10.45 32.68 5.34
C SER A 436 -9.32 31.73 4.96
N ASP A 437 -8.73 30.99 5.91
CA ASP A 437 -7.50 30.23 5.69
C ASP A 437 -7.77 28.80 5.22
N ILE A 438 -7.05 28.34 4.19
CA ILE A 438 -7.19 26.96 3.69
C ILE A 438 -6.29 26.04 4.49
N VAL A 439 -6.86 24.97 5.06
CA VAL A 439 -6.16 24.02 5.95
C VAL A 439 -5.83 22.73 5.19
N VAL A 440 -4.56 22.35 5.16
CA VAL A 440 -4.07 21.20 4.38
C VAL A 440 -3.32 20.14 5.18
N MET A 441 -3.44 18.89 4.72
CA MET A 441 -2.52 17.80 4.99
C MET A 441 -1.62 17.58 3.77
N PHE A 442 -0.32 17.41 4.02
CA PHE A 442 0.66 16.86 3.09
C PHE A 442 0.80 15.35 3.32
N SER A 443 0.88 14.56 2.25
CA SER A 443 1.22 13.13 2.31
C SER A 443 2.24 12.76 1.23
N ILE A 444 3.16 11.85 1.53
CA ILE A 444 4.11 11.27 0.55
C ILE A 444 4.37 9.79 0.85
N ASN A 445 4.42 8.96 -0.19
CA ASN A 445 4.90 7.57 -0.09
C ASN A 445 5.75 7.18 -1.32
N GLY A 446 6.54 6.12 -1.17
CA GLY A 446 7.18 5.39 -2.27
C GLY A 446 6.17 4.53 -3.05
N ALA A 447 6.47 4.24 -4.31
CA ALA A 447 5.64 3.46 -5.20
C ALA A 447 6.49 2.62 -6.17
N GLN A 448 6.39 1.30 -6.07
CA GLN A 448 7.09 0.34 -6.92
C GLN A 448 6.29 0.07 -8.22
N LEU A 449 6.82 0.49 -9.38
CA LEU A 449 6.11 0.35 -10.66
C LEU A 449 6.25 -1.04 -11.33
N TYR A 450 7.08 -1.94 -10.78
CA TYR A 450 7.34 -3.27 -11.37
C TYR A 450 7.54 -4.33 -10.28
N GLN A 451 6.66 -5.34 -10.26
CA GLN A 451 6.61 -6.44 -9.28
C GLN A 451 7.94 -7.22 -9.06
N PHE A 452 8.89 -7.16 -10.00
CA PHE A 452 10.14 -7.94 -9.96
C PHE A 452 11.40 -7.06 -10.08
N LYS A 453 11.32 -5.77 -9.70
CA LYS A 453 12.47 -4.85 -9.66
C LYS A 453 12.28 -3.83 -8.52
N ALA A 454 13.30 -3.63 -7.69
CA ALA A 454 13.43 -2.37 -6.93
C ALA A 454 13.47 -1.21 -7.95
N SER A 455 12.48 -0.33 -7.93
CA SER A 455 12.12 0.48 -9.10
C SER A 455 11.22 1.66 -8.70
N ASP A 456 11.64 2.40 -7.70
CA ASP A 456 10.72 3.14 -6.84
C ASP A 456 10.67 4.61 -7.29
N CYS A 457 9.47 5.08 -7.63
CA CYS A 457 9.19 6.52 -7.66
C CYS A 457 8.54 6.94 -6.35
N TRP A 458 8.55 8.23 -6.03
CA TRP A 458 7.86 8.76 -4.85
C TRP A 458 6.78 9.75 -5.28
N ILE A 459 5.59 9.63 -4.70
CA ILE A 459 4.40 10.43 -5.05
C ILE A 459 3.99 11.23 -3.83
N ALA A 460 3.92 12.56 -3.97
CA ALA A 460 3.39 13.45 -2.96
C ALA A 460 2.00 13.97 -3.35
N ILE A 461 1.11 14.12 -2.38
CA ILE A 461 -0.25 14.67 -2.53
C ILE A 461 -0.55 15.69 -1.42
N TRP A 462 -1.62 16.44 -1.63
CA TRP A 462 -2.25 17.29 -0.63
C TRP A 462 -3.74 16.97 -0.52
N VAL A 463 -4.26 17.03 0.70
CA VAL A 463 -5.69 16.94 1.02
C VAL A 463 -6.10 18.24 1.73
N ILE A 464 -7.32 18.72 1.45
CA ILE A 464 -7.86 20.00 1.97
C ILE A 464 -9.00 19.68 2.96
N PHE A 465 -8.88 20.17 4.20
CA PHE A 465 -9.87 19.96 5.27
C PHE A 465 -10.97 21.03 5.29
N ASP A 466 -10.92 22.04 4.41
CA ASP A 466 -12.02 23.00 4.21
C ASP A 466 -13.29 22.37 3.65
N ARG A 467 -13.16 21.19 3.03
CA ARG A 467 -14.22 20.39 2.44
C ARG A 467 -14.55 19.18 3.31
N SER A 468 -15.82 18.77 3.32
CA SER A 468 -16.29 17.69 4.18
C SER A 468 -15.59 16.33 3.89
N PRO A 469 -15.43 15.45 4.89
CA PRO A 469 -14.80 14.14 4.75
C PRO A 469 -15.39 13.30 3.60
N GLU A 470 -16.69 13.40 3.33
CA GLU A 470 -17.35 12.70 2.23
C GLU A 470 -16.96 13.23 0.84
N THR A 471 -16.07 14.23 0.73
CA THR A 471 -15.57 14.72 -0.55
C THR A 471 -14.06 14.90 -0.64
N CYS A 472 -13.35 15.31 0.42
CA CYS A 472 -11.94 15.72 0.30
C CYS A 472 -10.98 14.59 -0.14
N TYR A 473 -11.24 13.33 0.21
CA TYR A 473 -10.41 12.17 -0.18
C TYR A 473 -10.74 11.63 -1.59
N LYS A 474 -11.83 12.08 -2.23
CA LYS A 474 -12.20 11.60 -3.58
C LYS A 474 -11.19 12.07 -4.63
N LYS A 475 -10.96 11.23 -5.65
CA LYS A 475 -10.00 11.44 -6.78
C LYS A 475 -10.07 12.81 -7.50
N LYS A 476 -11.17 13.55 -7.38
CA LYS A 476 -11.34 14.92 -7.92
C LYS A 476 -10.69 16.01 -7.04
N TYR A 477 -10.63 15.81 -5.73
CA TYR A 477 -10.24 16.85 -4.76
C TYR A 477 -8.85 16.62 -4.15
N VAL A 478 -8.34 15.38 -4.15
CA VAL A 478 -6.94 15.07 -3.85
C VAL A 478 -6.03 15.72 -4.90
N LEU A 479 -5.03 16.48 -4.43
CA LEU A 479 -4.16 17.30 -5.29
C LEU A 479 -2.76 16.69 -5.39
N PRO A 480 -2.28 16.28 -6.58
CA PRO A 480 -0.89 15.85 -6.76
C PRO A 480 0.08 17.00 -6.49
N GLY A 481 1.10 16.77 -5.65
CA GLY A 481 2.11 17.77 -5.26
C GLY A 481 3.40 17.68 -6.08
N CYS A 482 4.08 16.53 -6.05
CA CYS A 482 5.24 16.27 -6.91
C CYS A 482 5.40 14.76 -7.18
N ILE A 483 6.06 14.41 -8.28
CA ILE A 483 6.33 13.02 -8.68
C ILE A 483 7.84 12.86 -8.87
N ILE A 484 8.52 12.25 -7.90
CA ILE A 484 9.96 12.00 -7.97
C ILE A 484 10.18 10.70 -8.78
N PRO A 485 10.83 10.75 -9.96
CA PRO A 485 11.02 9.59 -10.81
C PRO A 485 12.07 8.62 -10.24
N GLY A 486 11.77 7.32 -10.34
CA GLY A 486 12.67 6.24 -10.01
C GLY A 486 13.73 5.97 -11.09
N PRO A 487 14.42 4.81 -11.06
CA PRO A 487 14.16 3.64 -10.22
C PRO A 487 14.81 3.67 -8.83
N LYS A 488 15.48 4.78 -8.44
CA LYS A 488 16.21 4.87 -7.17
C LYS A 488 15.47 5.74 -6.16
N LYS A 489 15.44 5.28 -4.90
CA LYS A 489 15.02 6.04 -3.72
C LYS A 489 15.74 7.41 -3.58
N PRO A 490 15.04 8.48 -3.17
CA PRO A 490 15.63 9.80 -2.99
C PRO A 490 16.56 9.85 -1.78
N LYS A 491 17.84 10.19 -1.98
CA LYS A 491 18.79 10.32 -0.86
C LYS A 491 18.56 11.61 -0.06
N ASN A 492 18.40 12.75 -0.73
CA ASN A 492 18.07 14.02 -0.10
C ASN A 492 16.62 14.42 -0.40
N LEU A 493 15.65 13.87 0.35
CA LEU A 493 14.23 14.17 0.15
C LEU A 493 13.89 15.68 0.30
N ASN A 494 14.57 16.38 1.22
CA ASN A 494 14.38 17.82 1.44
C ASN A 494 14.52 18.61 0.13
N SER A 495 15.51 18.29 -0.71
CA SER A 495 15.72 18.94 -2.01
C SER A 495 14.54 18.75 -2.97
N PHE A 496 13.90 17.57 -2.99
CA PHE A 496 12.78 17.29 -3.88
C PHE A 496 11.48 17.99 -3.42
N LEU A 497 11.26 18.08 -2.11
CA LEU A 497 10.09 18.76 -1.52
C LEU A 497 10.18 20.29 -1.55
N PHE A 498 11.40 20.84 -1.51
CA PHE A 498 11.65 22.26 -1.32
C PHE A 498 10.84 23.17 -2.28
N PRO A 499 10.71 22.93 -3.61
CA PRO A 499 9.94 23.83 -4.47
C PRO A 499 8.46 23.91 -4.10
N GLY A 500 7.80 22.78 -3.80
CA GLY A 500 6.39 22.75 -3.43
C GLY A 500 6.15 23.45 -2.08
N PHE A 501 7.03 23.19 -1.12
CA PHE A 501 6.99 23.82 0.20
C PHE A 501 7.31 25.32 0.11
N TYR A 502 8.23 25.74 -0.77
CA TYR A 502 8.58 27.14 -1.00
C TYR A 502 7.37 27.97 -1.45
N HIS A 503 6.50 27.42 -2.31
CA HIS A 503 5.24 28.10 -2.66
C HIS A 503 4.29 28.22 -1.49
N LEU A 504 4.08 27.14 -0.72
CA LEU A 504 3.21 27.18 0.45
C LEU A 504 3.71 28.20 1.50
N ALA A 505 5.02 28.20 1.80
CA ALA A 505 5.65 29.17 2.71
C ALA A 505 5.65 30.62 2.17
N ALA A 506 5.64 30.82 0.85
CA ALA A 506 5.45 32.15 0.27
C ALA A 506 4.00 32.63 0.41
N LEU A 507 3.01 31.77 0.11
CA LEU A 507 1.59 32.07 0.26
C LEU A 507 1.20 32.32 1.73
N GLN A 508 1.83 31.64 2.69
CA GLN A 508 1.67 31.91 4.12
C GLN A 508 2.05 33.34 4.53
N LYS A 509 3.01 33.97 3.85
CA LYS A 509 3.53 35.31 4.22
C LYS A 509 2.90 36.44 3.41
N GLU A 510 2.66 36.21 2.12
CA GLU A 510 2.05 37.20 1.23
C GLU A 510 0.52 37.19 1.29
N GLY A 511 -0.06 36.03 1.61
CA GLY A 511 -1.49 35.74 1.47
C GLY A 511 -1.85 35.41 0.02
N LEU A 512 -2.69 34.38 -0.18
CA LEU A 512 -3.29 34.08 -1.48
C LEU A 512 -4.60 34.85 -1.65
N LYS A 513 -4.70 35.68 -2.69
CA LYS A 513 -5.97 36.32 -3.05
C LYS A 513 -6.88 35.31 -3.77
N ILE A 514 -8.08 35.11 -3.27
CA ILE A 514 -9.08 34.17 -3.82
C ILE A 514 -10.38 34.93 -4.10
N TRP A 515 -11.01 34.67 -5.24
CA TRP A 515 -12.39 35.08 -5.52
C TRP A 515 -13.33 33.92 -5.21
N ASP A 516 -14.33 34.18 -4.38
CA ASP A 516 -15.39 33.25 -3.99
C ASP A 516 -16.60 33.45 -4.90
N ALA A 517 -16.88 32.50 -5.79
CA ALA A 517 -18.04 32.54 -6.68
C ALA A 517 -19.39 32.31 -5.95
N SER A 518 -19.40 31.75 -4.74
CA SER A 518 -20.63 31.55 -3.94
C SER A 518 -21.07 32.83 -3.23
N ARG A 519 -20.12 33.59 -2.66
CA ARG A 519 -20.37 34.88 -1.97
C ARG A 519 -20.19 36.10 -2.90
N ASN A 520 -19.59 35.90 -4.07
CA ASN A 520 -19.12 36.94 -5.00
C ASN A 520 -18.23 37.99 -4.32
N THR A 521 -17.29 37.54 -3.49
CA THR A 521 -16.34 38.37 -2.75
C THR A 521 -14.90 37.98 -3.08
N ILE A 522 -13.96 38.84 -2.72
CA ILE A 522 -12.53 38.51 -2.69
C ILE A 522 -12.10 38.45 -1.23
N TYR A 523 -11.35 37.42 -0.87
CA TYR A 523 -10.67 37.29 0.42
C TYR A 523 -9.17 37.00 0.23
N ILE A 524 -8.43 37.05 1.32
CA ILE A 524 -7.02 36.66 1.39
C ILE A 524 -6.92 35.46 2.33
N SER A 525 -6.20 34.42 1.91
CA SER A 525 -6.03 33.17 2.63
C SER A 525 -4.57 32.96 2.99
N HIS A 526 -4.25 32.60 4.23
CA HIS A 526 -2.90 32.24 4.69
C HIS A 526 -2.86 30.72 4.95
N PRO A 527 -2.47 29.87 3.98
CA PRO A 527 -2.79 28.46 4.05
C PRO A 527 -2.05 27.71 5.17
N PHE A 528 -2.81 27.05 6.03
CA PHE A 528 -2.33 26.42 7.25
C PHE A 528 -1.91 24.97 6.99
N LEU A 529 -0.67 24.61 7.32
CA LEU A 529 -0.16 23.24 7.22
C LEU A 529 -0.44 22.49 8.53
N ALA A 530 -1.57 21.78 8.57
CA ALA A 530 -1.95 21.00 9.74
C ALA A 530 -1.08 19.76 9.90
N LEU A 531 -1.06 18.88 8.89
CA LEU A 531 -0.45 17.55 9.00
C LEU A 531 0.58 17.27 7.90
N GLY A 532 1.66 16.59 8.27
CA GLY A 532 2.53 15.84 7.37
C GLY A 532 2.43 14.35 7.68
N THR A 533 2.10 13.53 6.68
CA THR A 533 1.94 12.08 6.85
C THR A 533 2.71 11.29 5.79
N ALA A 534 3.09 10.07 6.15
CA ALA A 534 3.85 9.13 5.31
C ALA A 534 3.83 7.75 5.97
N ASP A 535 4.42 6.76 5.31
CA ASP A 535 4.78 5.46 5.87
C ASP A 535 5.86 5.58 6.98
N GLY A 536 6.15 4.46 7.67
CA GLY A 536 7.13 4.42 8.77
C GLY A 536 8.52 4.97 8.39
N PRO A 537 9.08 4.59 7.23
CA PRO A 537 10.29 5.19 6.64
C PRO A 537 10.17 6.64 6.17
N GLY A 538 9.17 6.96 5.34
CA GLY A 538 8.99 8.30 4.78
C GLY A 538 8.78 9.35 5.86
N LEU A 539 8.05 9.02 6.92
CA LEU A 539 7.82 9.92 8.05
C LEU A 539 9.14 10.27 8.77
N ALA A 540 10.10 9.35 8.80
CA ALA A 540 11.44 9.58 9.35
C ALA A 540 12.26 10.57 8.50
N TYR A 541 12.11 10.52 7.18
CA TYR A 541 12.69 11.54 6.30
C TYR A 541 12.08 12.92 6.51
N LEU A 542 10.77 13.01 6.82
CA LEU A 542 10.07 14.27 7.07
C LEU A 542 10.39 14.86 8.46
N ASN A 543 10.25 14.08 9.53
CA ASN A 543 10.40 14.55 10.90
C ASN A 543 11.86 14.64 11.37
N GLY A 544 12.78 13.91 10.72
CA GLY A 544 14.21 13.94 11.03
C GLY A 544 14.64 13.16 12.27
N LEU A 545 13.75 12.34 12.86
CA LEU A 545 14.04 11.50 14.02
C LEU A 545 14.90 10.27 13.66
N VAL A 546 15.37 9.54 14.67
CA VAL A 546 16.03 8.22 14.53
C VAL A 546 15.05 7.13 14.07
N GLY A 547 15.60 6.02 13.58
CA GLY A 547 14.86 4.84 13.10
C GLY A 547 14.06 4.14 14.20
N HIS A 548 13.27 3.12 13.81
CA HIS A 548 12.50 2.32 14.76
C HIS A 548 13.39 1.58 15.78
N HIS A 549 14.65 1.28 15.41
CA HIS A 549 15.73 0.75 16.27
C HIS A 549 16.42 1.78 17.19
N GLY A 550 16.07 3.06 17.09
CA GLY A 550 16.73 4.13 17.85
C GLY A 550 16.27 4.19 19.31
N LYS A 551 17.14 4.68 20.20
CA LYS A 551 16.88 4.78 21.64
C LYS A 551 15.58 5.51 22.01
N ASN A 552 15.21 6.55 21.26
CA ASN A 552 13.90 7.19 21.33
C ASN A 552 13.15 6.94 20.00
N GLY A 553 12.89 5.67 19.66
CA GLY A 553 12.44 5.23 18.33
C GLY A 553 10.97 5.47 17.99
N CYS A 554 10.16 5.96 18.94
CA CYS A 554 8.76 6.29 18.70
C CYS A 554 8.64 7.46 17.70
N ARG A 555 7.89 7.26 16.61
CA ARG A 555 7.74 8.25 15.53
C ARG A 555 6.98 9.52 15.94
N LEU A 556 6.16 9.44 17.00
CA LEU A 556 5.45 10.57 17.64
C LEU A 556 6.27 11.22 18.77
N TYR A 557 7.53 10.80 18.97
CA TYR A 557 8.47 11.41 19.92
C TYR A 557 8.01 11.43 21.39
N CYS A 558 7.28 10.41 21.86
CA CYS A 558 6.68 10.32 23.20
C CYS A 558 7.64 10.24 24.41
N GLY A 559 8.94 10.51 24.25
CA GLY A 559 9.93 10.47 25.32
C GLY A 559 10.27 9.07 25.89
N LEU A 560 9.55 8.00 25.53
CA LEU A 560 9.90 6.63 25.91
C LEU A 560 11.27 6.25 25.35
N LYS A 561 12.16 5.84 26.24
CA LYS A 561 13.47 5.27 25.92
C LYS A 561 13.33 3.77 25.83
N GLY A 562 13.79 3.16 24.73
CA GLY A 562 13.82 1.71 24.61
C GLY A 562 14.91 1.07 25.48
N CYS A 563 14.76 -0.24 25.68
CA CYS A 563 15.76 -1.16 26.21
C CYS A 563 16.55 -1.81 25.06
N HIS A 564 17.82 -2.22 25.26
CA HIS A 564 18.59 -2.97 24.24
C HIS A 564 19.38 -4.12 24.86
N LYS A 565 19.48 -5.24 24.14
CA LYS A 565 20.35 -6.36 24.54
C LYS A 565 21.81 -5.96 24.33
N GLU A 566 22.66 -6.22 25.32
CA GLU A 566 24.08 -5.85 25.26
C GLU A 566 24.77 -6.45 24.01
N GLY A 567 25.57 -5.62 23.32
CA GLY A 567 26.21 -5.97 22.04
C GLY A 567 25.30 -5.84 20.80
N ILE A 568 23.98 -5.77 20.95
CA ILE A 568 23.03 -5.59 19.84
C ILE A 568 22.58 -4.13 19.80
N GLY A 569 22.97 -3.39 18.76
CA GLY A 569 22.75 -1.93 18.66
C GLY A 569 21.30 -1.44 18.46
N ILE A 570 20.31 -2.28 18.78
CA ILE A 570 18.89 -2.07 18.50
C ILE A 570 18.12 -1.86 19.82
N TYR A 571 17.39 -0.75 19.90
CA TYR A 571 16.53 -0.43 21.03
C TYR A 571 15.07 -0.79 20.75
N TYR A 572 14.43 -1.47 21.71
CA TYR A 572 13.05 -1.93 21.67
C TYR A 572 12.22 -1.20 22.74
N PRO A 573 11.03 -0.67 22.42
CA PRO A 573 10.16 0.07 23.36
C PRO A 573 9.42 -0.84 24.35
N ALA A 574 10.14 -1.74 25.03
CA ALA A 574 9.61 -2.51 26.15
C ALA A 574 9.26 -1.59 27.33
N LEU A 575 8.09 -1.82 27.93
CA LEU A 575 7.61 -1.08 29.10
C LEU A 575 8.03 -1.76 30.40
N GLN A 576 8.09 -3.09 30.43
CA GLN A 576 8.53 -3.87 31.58
C GLN A 576 10.06 -4.08 31.54
N LYS A 577 10.75 -3.83 32.66
CA LYS A 577 12.18 -4.11 32.78
C LYS A 577 12.42 -5.63 32.74
N PRO A 578 13.31 -6.15 31.87
CA PRO A 578 13.66 -7.57 31.87
C PRO A 578 14.33 -8.02 33.17
N ASP A 579 14.25 -9.31 33.48
CA ASP A 579 14.86 -9.87 34.68
C ASP A 579 16.39 -9.96 34.56
N ASN A 580 17.10 -9.57 35.62
CA ASN A 580 18.58 -9.54 35.70
C ASN A 580 19.28 -8.63 34.67
N TYR A 581 18.57 -7.62 34.15
CA TYR A 581 19.03 -6.70 33.11
C TYR A 581 19.43 -5.34 33.70
N ASP A 582 20.68 -4.92 33.58
CA ASP A 582 21.17 -3.62 34.06
C ASP A 582 22.03 -2.90 33.00
N VAL A 583 21.57 -2.93 31.74
CA VAL A 583 22.29 -2.33 30.60
C VAL A 583 22.22 -0.80 30.68
N ALA A 584 23.38 -0.18 30.90
CA ALA A 584 23.49 1.19 31.40
C ALA A 584 22.84 2.27 30.51
N GLY A 585 21.93 3.05 31.10
CA GLY A 585 21.25 4.18 30.47
C GLY A 585 20.01 3.78 29.67
N CYS A 586 19.62 2.51 29.70
CA CYS A 586 18.36 1.96 29.19
C CYS A 586 17.83 0.87 30.13
N ASP A 587 18.13 1.02 31.42
CA ASP A 587 17.86 0.16 32.57
C ASP A 587 16.66 0.65 33.40
N HIS A 588 15.74 1.38 32.75
CA HIS A 588 14.59 2.03 33.39
C HIS A 588 13.70 1.01 34.14
N PRO A 589 13.05 1.41 35.24
CA PRO A 589 12.04 0.59 35.88
C PRO A 589 10.82 0.41 34.96
N ASP A 590 9.90 -0.48 35.36
CA ASP A 590 8.62 -0.66 34.67
C ASP A 590 7.90 0.67 34.45
N VAL A 591 7.51 0.94 33.21
CA VAL A 591 6.81 2.16 32.79
C VAL A 591 5.31 1.89 32.77
N ASP A 592 4.54 2.67 33.52
CA ASP A 592 3.08 2.68 33.42
C ASP A 592 2.67 3.18 32.02
N PRO A 593 1.92 2.39 31.22
CA PRO A 593 1.42 2.81 29.91
C PRO A 593 0.69 4.16 29.93
N HIS A 594 -0.05 4.47 31.00
CA HIS A 594 -0.77 5.73 31.17
C HIS A 594 0.15 6.95 31.40
N SER A 595 1.40 6.73 31.82
CA SER A 595 2.38 7.79 32.07
C SER A 595 3.07 8.29 30.79
N ILE A 596 2.92 7.58 29.68
CA ILE A 596 3.50 7.93 28.38
C ILE A 596 2.70 9.09 27.78
N GLN A 597 3.37 10.20 27.51
CA GLN A 597 2.75 11.43 26.98
C GLN A 597 3.55 11.94 25.77
N PRO A 598 2.92 12.57 24.75
CA PRO A 598 3.64 13.21 23.66
C PRO A 598 4.59 14.31 24.17
N VAL A 599 5.80 14.40 23.61
CA VAL A 599 6.71 15.51 23.92
C VAL A 599 6.26 16.78 23.22
N ASP A 600 6.20 17.88 23.96
CA ASP A 600 5.84 19.18 23.42
C ASP A 600 6.88 19.73 22.42
N SER A 601 6.46 20.69 21.60
CA SER A 601 7.31 21.25 20.54
C SER A 601 8.50 22.05 21.08
N GLU A 602 8.44 22.62 22.29
CA GLU A 602 9.55 23.39 22.85
C GLU A 602 10.63 22.47 23.44
N LEU A 603 10.28 21.34 24.07
CA LEU A 603 11.25 20.31 24.44
C LEU A 603 11.90 19.64 23.21
N TYR A 604 11.15 19.42 22.12
CA TYR A 604 11.77 19.04 20.83
C TYR A 604 12.76 20.12 20.34
N LEU A 605 12.39 21.40 20.37
CA LEU A 605 13.27 22.49 19.96
C LEU A 605 14.50 22.63 20.87
N GLN A 606 14.39 22.37 22.18
CA GLN A 606 15.53 22.33 23.10
C GLN A 606 16.50 21.19 22.76
N ASN A 607 15.98 19.98 22.53
CA ASN A 607 16.77 18.83 22.09
C ASN A 607 17.44 19.09 20.73
N LEU A 608 16.74 19.73 19.79
CA LEU A 608 17.29 20.12 18.49
C LEU A 608 18.39 21.19 18.62
N ARG A 609 18.20 22.21 19.46
CA ARG A 609 19.23 23.23 19.77
C ARG A 609 20.49 22.57 20.36
N TYR A 610 20.34 21.56 21.22
CA TYR A 610 21.44 20.80 21.81
C TYR A 610 22.18 19.94 20.76
N LEU A 611 21.44 19.25 19.88
CA LEU A 611 22.02 18.50 18.74
C LEU A 611 22.84 19.44 17.82
N LEU A 612 22.27 20.59 17.44
CA LEU A 612 22.90 21.58 16.54
C LEU A 612 24.15 22.26 17.14
N GLN A 613 24.38 22.17 18.45
CA GLN A 613 25.62 22.63 19.09
C GLN A 613 26.79 21.62 18.99
N SER A 614 26.66 20.54 18.20
CA SER A 614 27.71 19.52 18.04
C SER A 614 28.88 20.05 17.20
N ARG A 615 30.11 19.88 17.69
CA ARG A 615 31.34 20.37 17.02
C ARG A 615 32.22 19.26 16.44
N SER A 616 31.79 18.00 16.56
CA SER A 616 32.46 16.83 15.97
C SER A 616 31.47 15.69 15.79
N GLU A 617 31.78 14.76 14.88
CA GLU A 617 30.97 13.55 14.64
C GLU A 617 30.73 12.72 15.91
N ALA A 618 31.71 12.65 16.81
CA ALA A 618 31.56 11.98 18.11
C ALA A 618 30.50 12.66 18.99
N GLN A 619 30.50 14.00 19.07
CA GLN A 619 29.47 14.75 19.81
C GLN A 619 28.10 14.61 19.15
N TYR A 620 28.03 14.67 17.83
CA TYR A 620 26.78 14.47 17.08
C TYR A 620 26.18 13.09 17.35
N LYS A 621 26.96 12.01 17.22
CA LYS A 621 26.50 10.64 17.49
C LYS A 621 26.03 10.45 18.93
N GLN A 622 26.74 11.01 19.91
CA GLN A 622 26.32 11.02 21.32
C GLN A 622 24.97 11.73 21.51
N ARG A 623 24.84 12.98 21.02
CA ARG A 623 23.63 13.78 21.22
C ARG A 623 22.44 13.28 20.42
N ARG A 624 22.66 12.65 19.26
CA ARG A 624 21.64 11.94 18.48
C ARG A 624 21.10 10.71 19.22
N LEU A 625 21.97 9.94 19.88
CA LEU A 625 21.56 8.81 20.72
C LEU A 625 20.76 9.28 21.94
N GLU A 626 21.17 10.39 22.55
CA GLU A 626 20.49 11.00 23.71
C GLU A 626 19.11 11.57 23.35
N THR A 627 19.04 12.39 22.29
CA THR A 627 17.83 13.13 21.89
C THR A 627 16.87 12.36 20.99
N GLY A 628 17.33 11.35 20.24
CA GLY A 628 16.55 10.71 19.18
C GLY A 628 16.37 11.55 17.91
N ILE A 629 17.05 12.70 17.79
CA ILE A 629 16.96 13.56 16.60
C ILE A 629 18.18 13.31 15.72
N SER A 630 17.96 12.98 14.44
CA SER A 630 19.02 12.74 13.45
C SER A 630 19.34 13.98 12.61
N LYS A 631 18.32 14.77 12.24
CA LYS A 631 18.44 16.04 11.51
C LYS A 631 17.27 16.99 11.83
N PRO A 632 17.38 18.31 11.56
CA PRO A 632 16.24 19.22 11.52
C PRO A 632 15.18 18.78 10.49
N SER A 633 13.90 18.87 10.85
CA SER A 633 12.80 18.71 9.88
C SER A 633 12.71 19.93 8.95
N LEU A 634 12.47 19.70 7.65
CA LEU A 634 12.21 20.78 6.68
C LEU A 634 10.98 21.61 7.06
N PHE A 635 10.02 21.04 7.79
CA PHE A 635 8.80 21.73 8.22
C PHE A 635 9.10 22.96 9.10
N LEU A 636 10.26 23.01 9.76
CA LEU A 636 10.72 24.16 10.56
C LEU A 636 10.95 25.45 9.74
N GLY A 637 10.86 25.40 8.41
CA GLY A 637 10.94 26.58 7.54
C GLY A 637 9.59 27.25 7.20
N PHE A 638 8.45 26.66 7.61
CA PHE A 638 7.14 27.29 7.47
C PHE A 638 6.92 28.40 8.52
N HIS A 639 5.86 29.20 8.36
CA HIS A 639 5.52 30.22 9.36
C HIS A 639 4.92 29.56 10.62
N PRO A 640 5.39 29.86 11.84
CA PRO A 640 4.97 29.14 13.06
C PRO A 640 3.49 29.32 13.39
N ASP A 641 2.88 30.43 13.00
CA ASP A 641 1.44 30.68 13.17
C ASP A 641 0.58 30.07 12.06
N HIS A 642 1.18 29.44 11.03
CA HIS A 642 0.48 28.80 9.92
C HIS A 642 0.83 27.30 9.79
N MET A 643 1.21 26.67 10.90
CA MET A 643 1.41 25.23 11.02
C MET A 643 1.14 24.74 12.44
N PHE A 644 0.90 23.45 12.64
CA PHE A 644 1.14 22.84 13.95
C PHE A 644 2.65 22.72 14.21
N GLY A 645 3.08 22.84 15.47
CA GLY A 645 4.50 22.76 15.83
C GLY A 645 5.13 21.40 15.50
N VAL A 646 6.45 21.35 15.29
CA VAL A 646 7.19 20.08 15.17
C VAL A 646 7.46 19.55 16.58
N PRO A 647 7.12 18.28 16.91
CA PRO A 647 6.69 17.20 16.03
C PRO A 647 5.17 16.99 15.92
N VAL A 648 4.34 17.81 16.59
CA VAL A 648 2.86 17.67 16.65
C VAL A 648 2.19 17.64 15.28
N CYS A 649 2.75 18.32 14.27
CA CYS A 649 2.30 18.26 12.87
C CYS A 649 2.47 16.89 12.18
N PHE A 650 3.15 15.93 12.81
CA PHE A 650 3.25 14.56 12.30
C PHE A 650 2.21 13.67 12.99
N GLY A 651 1.34 13.04 12.20
CA GLY A 651 0.38 12.05 12.69
C GLY A 651 0.89 10.62 12.51
N SER A 652 0.35 9.68 13.28
CA SER A 652 0.59 8.25 13.09
C SER A 652 -0.16 7.74 11.87
N ASP A 653 0.53 6.99 11.00
CA ASP A 653 -0.18 6.18 10.01
C ASP A 653 -0.80 4.95 10.69
N ILE A 654 -2.13 4.93 10.75
CA ILE A 654 -2.88 3.74 11.14
C ILE A 654 -2.73 2.62 10.11
N MET A 655 -2.63 2.93 8.82
CA MET A 655 -2.80 1.96 7.74
C MET A 655 -1.70 0.89 7.72
N HIS A 656 -0.44 1.26 7.53
CA HIS A 656 0.65 0.28 7.46
C HIS A 656 0.86 -0.42 8.81
N LEU A 657 0.60 0.25 9.94
CA LEU A 657 0.72 -0.40 11.26
C LEU A 657 -0.21 -1.60 11.39
N VAL A 658 -1.51 -1.40 11.20
CA VAL A 658 -2.53 -2.42 11.46
C VAL A 658 -2.61 -3.45 10.34
N SER A 659 -2.30 -3.08 9.10
CA SER A 659 -2.52 -3.94 7.93
C SER A 659 -1.27 -4.69 7.46
N LEU A 660 -0.08 -4.34 7.97
CA LEU A 660 1.19 -5.03 7.66
C LEU A 660 2.00 -5.34 8.93
N ASN A 661 2.37 -4.33 9.72
CA ASN A 661 3.36 -4.47 10.79
C ASN A 661 2.89 -5.28 12.01
N ILE A 662 1.59 -5.18 12.36
CA ILE A 662 0.96 -6.03 13.37
C ILE A 662 0.72 -7.46 12.83
N PRO A 663 0.13 -7.66 11.62
CA PRO A 663 0.02 -8.98 11.01
C PRO A 663 1.33 -9.75 10.92
N ASP A 664 2.42 -9.13 10.47
CA ASP A 664 3.74 -9.78 10.41
C ASP A 664 4.19 -10.27 11.79
N LEU A 665 4.14 -9.40 12.81
CA LEU A 665 4.54 -9.75 14.17
C LEU A 665 3.71 -10.92 14.73
N PHE A 666 2.38 -10.83 14.67
CA PHE A 666 1.50 -11.82 15.29
C PHE A 666 1.49 -13.15 14.54
N ILE A 667 1.53 -13.15 13.20
CA ILE A 667 1.61 -14.40 12.43
C ILE A 667 2.97 -15.07 12.67
N ASN A 668 4.08 -14.32 12.72
CA ASN A 668 5.40 -14.90 13.00
C ASN A 668 5.54 -15.41 14.44
N LEU A 669 4.85 -14.81 15.42
CA LEU A 669 4.74 -15.36 16.78
C LEU A 669 3.92 -16.66 16.81
N TRP A 670 2.73 -16.67 16.22
CA TRP A 670 1.81 -17.82 16.27
C TRP A 670 2.26 -19.01 15.40
N HIS A 671 3.01 -18.77 14.33
CA HIS A 671 3.64 -19.82 13.51
C HIS A 671 5.06 -20.17 14.03
N GLY A 672 5.57 -19.46 15.04
CA GLY A 672 6.91 -19.65 15.59
C GLY A 672 8.05 -19.38 14.59
N THR A 673 7.79 -18.61 13.52
CA THR A 673 8.78 -18.24 12.50
C THR A 673 9.61 -17.01 12.86
N ILE A 674 9.20 -16.21 13.86
CA ILE A 674 10.02 -15.10 14.37
C ILE A 674 11.42 -15.58 14.80
N GLU A 675 12.40 -14.70 14.70
CA GLU A 675 13.79 -15.00 15.10
C GLU A 675 13.85 -15.42 16.57
N CYS A 676 14.57 -16.52 16.85
CA CYS A 676 14.86 -16.96 18.20
C CYS A 676 16.30 -16.61 18.52
N ASP A 677 16.51 -15.93 19.65
CA ASP A 677 17.84 -15.67 20.17
C ASP A 677 18.57 -16.99 20.47
N ALA A 678 19.89 -17.00 20.35
CA ALA A 678 20.72 -18.19 20.59
C ALA A 678 20.63 -18.74 22.02
N ASN A 679 20.13 -17.94 22.98
CA ASN A 679 19.92 -18.33 24.37
C ASN A 679 18.47 -18.71 24.72
N ASP A 680 17.53 -18.72 23.76
CA ASP A 680 16.13 -19.14 23.95
C ASP A 680 15.81 -20.46 23.20
N ASP A 681 14.68 -21.09 23.51
CA ASP A 681 14.22 -22.31 22.84
C ASP A 681 12.76 -22.18 22.38
N LYS A 682 12.54 -22.27 21.06
CA LYS A 682 11.21 -22.27 20.42
C LYS A 682 10.27 -23.34 20.98
N ARG A 683 10.77 -24.43 21.57
CA ARG A 683 9.95 -25.44 22.27
C ARG A 683 9.20 -24.88 23.48
N THR A 684 9.62 -23.74 24.02
CA THR A 684 8.95 -23.06 25.14
C THR A 684 7.85 -22.08 24.69
N TRP A 685 7.75 -21.79 23.39
CA TRP A 685 6.80 -20.83 22.82
C TRP A 685 5.40 -21.47 22.70
N TRP A 686 4.74 -21.65 23.83
CA TRP A 686 3.45 -22.35 23.96
C TRP A 686 2.29 -21.71 23.17
N TRP A 687 2.45 -20.46 22.71
CA TRP A 687 1.54 -19.75 21.82
C TRP A 687 1.70 -20.10 20.32
N ALA A 688 2.77 -20.79 19.92
CA ALA A 688 3.13 -21.06 18.53
C ALA A 688 2.35 -22.24 17.92
N THR A 689 1.01 -22.15 17.93
CA THR A 689 0.10 -23.24 17.56
C THR A 689 -0.32 -23.29 16.08
N LEU A 690 -0.07 -22.22 15.30
CA LEU A 690 -0.43 -22.14 13.88
C LEU A 690 0.64 -22.78 12.99
N VAL A 691 0.91 -24.06 13.22
CA VAL A 691 1.91 -24.86 12.50
C VAL A 691 1.28 -26.06 11.80
N GLY A 692 1.99 -26.64 10.83
CA GLY A 692 1.60 -27.89 10.16
C GLY A 692 0.19 -27.83 9.56
N ASP A 693 -0.65 -28.82 9.88
CA ASP A 693 -2.01 -28.92 9.34
C ASP A 693 -3.00 -27.90 9.96
N THR A 694 -2.70 -27.34 11.14
CA THR A 694 -3.48 -26.22 11.71
C THR A 694 -3.41 -25.00 10.80
N TRP A 695 -2.21 -24.69 10.29
CA TRP A 695 -1.97 -23.60 9.34
C TRP A 695 -2.66 -23.86 8.00
N LYS A 696 -2.53 -25.07 7.44
CA LYS A 696 -3.21 -25.47 6.20
C LYS A 696 -4.73 -25.47 6.32
N SER A 697 -5.28 -25.79 7.50
CA SER A 697 -6.71 -25.66 7.76
C SER A 697 -7.11 -24.19 7.77
N LEU A 698 -6.46 -23.35 8.60
CA LEU A 698 -6.74 -21.92 8.67
C LEU A 698 -6.71 -21.26 7.28
N GLY A 699 -5.74 -21.63 6.45
CA GLY A 699 -5.66 -21.18 5.06
C GLY A 699 -6.91 -21.49 4.21
N ARG A 700 -7.47 -22.70 4.34
CA ARG A 700 -8.71 -23.11 3.65
C ARG A 700 -9.93 -22.42 4.24
N ASP A 701 -10.10 -22.44 5.57
CA ASP A 701 -11.17 -21.74 6.29
C ASP A 701 -11.28 -20.27 5.84
N VAL A 702 -10.14 -19.56 5.71
CA VAL A 702 -10.07 -18.16 5.26
C VAL A 702 -10.54 -18.02 3.80
N ALA A 703 -10.08 -18.89 2.90
CA ALA A 703 -10.47 -18.84 1.49
C ALA A 703 -11.97 -19.16 1.27
N GLU A 704 -12.53 -20.08 2.06
CA GLU A 704 -13.95 -20.46 2.01
C GLU A 704 -14.89 -19.29 2.37
N THR A 705 -14.41 -18.31 3.17
CA THR A 705 -15.18 -17.08 3.46
C THR A 705 -15.52 -16.24 2.22
N ARG A 706 -14.79 -16.41 1.10
CA ARG A 706 -14.95 -15.61 -0.13
C ARG A 706 -16.40 -15.49 -0.60
N SER A 707 -17.18 -16.57 -0.57
CA SER A 707 -18.57 -16.57 -1.05
C SER A 707 -19.55 -15.85 -0.10
N HIS A 708 -19.15 -15.60 1.14
CA HIS A 708 -19.96 -15.00 2.20
C HIS A 708 -19.62 -13.53 2.49
N LEU A 709 -18.55 -13.00 1.90
CA LEU A 709 -18.16 -11.59 1.99
C LEU A 709 -18.84 -10.78 0.85
N PRO A 710 -19.77 -9.84 1.14
CA PRO A 710 -20.45 -9.00 0.13
C PRO A 710 -19.48 -8.26 -0.80
N GLY A 711 -19.95 -7.82 -1.97
CA GLY A 711 -19.15 -7.06 -2.94
C GLY A 711 -18.51 -5.81 -2.32
N SER A 712 -19.28 -5.06 -1.53
CA SER A 712 -18.81 -3.93 -0.70
C SER A 712 -17.71 -4.25 0.34
N TYR A 713 -17.17 -5.46 0.44
CA TYR A 713 -15.95 -5.75 1.23
C TYR A 713 -14.67 -5.64 0.37
N ASP A 714 -14.77 -5.17 -0.88
CA ASP A 714 -13.73 -5.20 -1.92
C ASP A 714 -13.11 -6.60 -2.06
N ARG A 715 -11.78 -6.76 -2.02
CA ARG A 715 -11.10 -8.02 -2.33
C ARG A 715 -11.15 -8.97 -1.12
N PRO A 716 -11.79 -10.15 -1.23
CA PRO A 716 -11.83 -11.11 -0.14
C PRO A 716 -10.44 -11.73 0.07
N PRO A 717 -10.07 -12.09 1.31
CA PRO A 717 -8.78 -12.68 1.62
C PRO A 717 -8.60 -14.02 0.89
N ARG A 718 -7.43 -14.21 0.26
CA ARG A 718 -7.02 -15.49 -0.31
C ARG A 718 -6.59 -16.48 0.79
N ASN A 719 -6.32 -17.73 0.41
CA ASN A 719 -5.69 -18.72 1.30
C ASN A 719 -4.36 -18.17 1.81
N ILE A 720 -4.30 -17.79 3.10
CA ILE A 720 -3.12 -17.15 3.68
C ILE A 720 -1.91 -18.10 3.72
N ALA A 721 -2.14 -19.39 3.98
CA ALA A 721 -1.08 -20.41 4.02
C ALA A 721 -0.42 -20.65 2.66
N GLU A 722 -1.12 -20.38 1.55
CA GLU A 722 -0.57 -20.45 0.19
C GLU A 722 0.02 -19.14 -0.33
N LYS A 723 -0.39 -17.98 0.23
CA LYS A 723 -0.18 -16.67 -0.42
C LYS A 723 0.57 -15.64 0.41
N ILE A 724 0.83 -15.90 1.70
CA ILE A 724 1.63 -15.00 2.56
C ILE A 724 2.98 -14.65 1.92
N ASN A 725 3.72 -15.65 1.44
CA ASN A 725 5.02 -15.50 0.77
C ASN A 725 4.91 -15.09 -0.72
N SER A 726 3.71 -14.80 -1.24
CA SER A 726 3.47 -14.45 -2.65
C SER A 726 2.65 -13.16 -2.82
N GLY A 727 2.87 -12.19 -1.92
CA GLY A 727 2.21 -10.88 -1.95
C GLY A 727 0.76 -10.92 -1.48
N TYR A 728 0.54 -11.32 -0.23
CA TYR A 728 -0.72 -11.07 0.49
C TYR A 728 -0.85 -9.58 0.80
N LYS A 729 -2.01 -8.97 0.54
CA LYS A 729 -2.15 -7.50 0.59
C LYS A 729 -2.61 -6.98 1.94
N ALA A 730 -2.28 -5.72 2.23
CA ALA A 730 -2.79 -4.94 3.36
C ALA A 730 -4.31 -5.15 3.62
N TRP A 731 -5.16 -4.98 2.60
CA TRP A 731 -6.61 -5.18 2.74
C TRP A 731 -7.00 -6.65 3.03
N GLU A 732 -6.21 -7.63 2.60
CA GLU A 732 -6.46 -9.05 2.91
C GLU A 732 -6.08 -9.37 4.37
N PHE A 733 -4.95 -8.85 4.89
CA PHE A 733 -4.63 -8.92 6.31
C PHE A 733 -5.67 -8.19 7.18
N TRP A 734 -6.13 -7.03 6.71
CA TRP A 734 -7.17 -6.22 7.36
C TRP A 734 -8.48 -6.98 7.54
N LEU A 735 -8.97 -7.65 6.48
CA LEU A 735 -10.14 -8.53 6.58
C LEU A 735 -9.83 -9.81 7.37
N PHE A 736 -8.68 -10.45 7.12
CA PHE A 736 -8.29 -11.70 7.78
C PHE A 736 -8.29 -11.54 9.30
N LEU A 737 -7.56 -10.56 9.84
CA LEU A 737 -7.52 -10.33 11.28
C LEU A 737 -8.82 -9.70 11.77
N TYR A 738 -9.11 -8.47 11.35
CA TYR A 738 -10.10 -7.64 12.04
C TYR A 738 -11.56 -7.93 11.63
N ALA A 739 -11.82 -8.62 10.51
CA ALA A 739 -13.18 -9.06 10.16
C ALA A 739 -13.45 -10.50 10.65
N ILE A 740 -12.72 -11.49 10.11
CA ILE A 740 -13.00 -12.92 10.31
C ILE A 740 -12.16 -13.57 11.41
N GLY A 741 -11.01 -12.97 11.76
CA GLY A 741 -9.97 -13.53 12.63
C GLY A 741 -10.47 -14.07 13.98
N PRO A 742 -11.30 -13.35 14.75
CA PRO A 742 -11.86 -13.88 16.00
C PRO A 742 -12.53 -15.24 15.81
N ALA A 743 -13.28 -15.44 14.73
CA ALA A 743 -13.96 -16.71 14.46
C ALA A 743 -12.98 -17.80 13.99
N VAL A 744 -12.13 -17.51 13.00
CA VAL A 744 -11.26 -18.53 12.38
C VAL A 744 -10.06 -18.93 13.23
N LEU A 745 -9.61 -18.06 14.15
CA LEU A 745 -8.52 -18.36 15.10
C LEU A 745 -9.03 -19.00 16.42
N TYR A 746 -10.33 -18.91 16.72
CA TYR A 746 -10.92 -19.55 17.91
C TYR A 746 -10.68 -21.07 17.91
N GLY A 747 -10.20 -21.60 19.03
CA GLY A 747 -9.84 -23.01 19.17
C GLY A 747 -8.60 -23.45 18.37
N ARG A 748 -7.91 -22.52 17.70
CA ARG A 748 -6.61 -22.75 17.05
C ARG A 748 -5.48 -22.07 17.82
N LEU A 749 -5.72 -20.86 18.34
CA LEU A 749 -4.87 -20.20 19.34
C LEU A 749 -5.30 -20.61 20.76
N PRO A 750 -4.40 -20.64 21.76
CA PRO A 750 -4.76 -20.81 23.17
C PRO A 750 -5.70 -19.69 23.67
N ASP A 751 -6.65 -20.02 24.57
CA ASP A 751 -7.66 -19.06 25.08
C ASP A 751 -7.07 -17.70 25.48
N GLN A 752 -5.98 -17.67 26.27
CA GLN A 752 -5.35 -16.42 26.73
C GLN A 752 -4.78 -15.56 25.58
N VAL A 753 -4.13 -16.22 24.61
CA VAL A 753 -3.55 -15.59 23.41
C VAL A 753 -4.65 -15.05 22.49
N TRP A 754 -5.77 -15.75 22.42
CA TRP A 754 -6.93 -15.36 21.61
C TRP A 754 -7.80 -14.27 22.26
N GLU A 755 -7.97 -14.30 23.59
CA GLU A 755 -8.64 -13.23 24.35
C GLU A 755 -7.81 -11.93 24.29
N HIS A 756 -6.48 -12.01 24.44
CA HIS A 756 -5.53 -10.92 24.20
C HIS A 756 -5.70 -10.32 22.79
N TYR A 757 -5.69 -11.17 21.77
CA TYR A 757 -5.93 -10.79 20.38
C TYR A 757 -7.30 -10.13 20.17
N CYS A 758 -8.36 -10.59 20.87
CA CYS A 758 -9.69 -9.99 20.76
C CYS A 758 -9.73 -8.55 21.33
N LYS A 759 -8.93 -8.19 22.34
CA LYS A 759 -8.83 -6.79 22.80
C LYS A 759 -8.32 -5.87 21.69
N LEU A 760 -7.23 -6.27 21.02
CA LEU A 760 -6.69 -5.58 19.84
C LEU A 760 -7.73 -5.47 18.72
N VAL A 761 -8.44 -6.54 18.41
CA VAL A 761 -9.48 -6.52 17.37
C VAL A 761 -10.60 -5.53 17.70
N GLN A 762 -11.03 -5.43 18.96
CA GLN A 762 -12.03 -4.44 19.35
C GLN A 762 -11.47 -3.01 19.25
N ALA A 763 -10.27 -2.77 19.79
CA ALA A 763 -9.65 -1.44 19.79
C ALA A 763 -9.43 -0.91 18.37
N VAL A 764 -8.86 -1.74 17.47
CA VAL A 764 -8.67 -1.41 16.05
C VAL A 764 -10.01 -1.17 15.35
N ARG A 765 -11.03 -2.01 15.58
CA ARG A 765 -12.38 -1.79 15.01
C ARG A 765 -12.97 -0.44 15.42
N ILE A 766 -12.75 0.01 16.66
CA ILE A 766 -13.23 1.30 17.17
C ILE A 766 -12.52 2.48 16.48
N VAL A 767 -11.19 2.53 16.51
CA VAL A 767 -10.42 3.68 15.99
C VAL A 767 -10.45 3.82 14.46
N SER A 768 -10.97 2.79 13.78
CA SER A 768 -11.13 2.76 12.32
C SER A 768 -12.51 3.23 11.85
N GLN A 769 -13.38 3.66 12.76
CA GLN A 769 -14.65 4.29 12.38
C GLN A 769 -14.40 5.74 11.96
N HIS A 770 -15.14 6.22 10.95
CA HIS A 770 -15.20 7.65 10.63
C HIS A 770 -15.74 8.46 11.80
N THR A 771 -16.72 7.89 12.51
CA THR A 771 -17.44 8.56 13.58
C THR A 771 -17.31 7.73 14.85
N ILE A 772 -16.68 8.30 15.89
CA ILE A 772 -16.31 7.63 17.14
C ILE A 772 -16.86 8.45 18.31
N THR A 773 -17.58 7.83 19.26
CA THR A 773 -18.00 8.52 20.50
C THR A 773 -16.87 8.62 21.51
N LEU A 774 -16.92 9.62 22.41
CA LEU A 774 -15.89 9.81 23.44
C LEU A 774 -15.74 8.57 24.35
N ASP A 775 -16.83 7.84 24.61
CA ASP A 775 -16.78 6.62 25.43
C ASP A 775 -16.25 5.39 24.64
N GLU A 776 -16.36 5.39 23.31
CA GLU A 776 -15.63 4.45 22.45
C GLU A 776 -14.13 4.78 22.43
N VAL A 777 -13.72 6.06 22.39
CA VAL A 777 -12.29 6.45 22.51
C VAL A 777 -11.71 5.94 23.84
N LYS A 778 -12.37 6.20 24.98
CA LYS A 778 -11.98 5.67 26.31
C LYS A 778 -12.00 4.14 26.40
N LEU A 779 -12.71 3.46 25.51
CA LEU A 779 -12.74 2.00 25.43
C LEU A 779 -11.56 1.49 24.63
N ALA A 780 -11.30 2.03 23.44
CA ALA A 780 -10.11 1.72 22.64
C ALA A 780 -8.82 1.98 23.41
N ASP A 781 -8.76 3.10 24.14
CA ASP A 781 -7.65 3.48 25.02
C ASP A 781 -7.25 2.35 25.97
N ARG A 782 -8.15 2.03 26.91
CA ARG A 782 -7.95 0.97 27.90
C ARG A 782 -7.58 -0.36 27.25
N LEU A 783 -8.22 -0.71 26.13
CA LEU A 783 -7.95 -1.96 25.41
C LEU A 783 -6.56 -2.01 24.79
N PHE A 784 -6.05 -0.92 24.21
CA PHE A 784 -4.68 -0.87 23.69
C PHE A 784 -3.63 -0.91 24.82
N LEU A 785 -3.87 -0.19 25.92
CA LEU A 785 -2.95 -0.17 27.06
C LEU A 785 -2.92 -1.53 27.79
N GLU A 786 -4.08 -2.15 28.03
CA GLU A 786 -4.17 -3.54 28.54
C GLU A 786 -3.47 -4.53 27.60
N TRP A 787 -3.69 -4.40 26.28
CA TRP A 787 -3.10 -5.30 25.27
C TRP A 787 -1.58 -5.17 25.16
N GLY A 788 -1.01 -3.96 25.31
CA GLY A 788 0.44 -3.75 25.32
C GLY A 788 1.11 -4.43 26.51
N ASP A 789 0.60 -4.16 27.71
CA ASP A 789 1.07 -4.77 28.96
C ASP A 789 0.90 -6.31 28.98
N GLU A 790 -0.20 -6.82 28.42
CA GLU A 790 -0.41 -8.26 28.23
C GLU A 790 0.49 -8.88 27.15
N PHE A 791 0.89 -8.15 26.11
CA PHE A 791 1.82 -8.66 25.10
C PHE A 791 3.18 -8.99 25.73
N GLU A 792 3.71 -8.08 26.56
CA GLU A 792 4.99 -8.31 27.25
C GLU A 792 4.91 -9.47 28.24
N ARG A 793 3.79 -9.61 28.97
CA ARG A 793 3.55 -10.78 29.84
C ARG A 793 3.47 -12.10 29.08
N LEU A 794 2.77 -12.14 27.95
CA LEU A 794 2.44 -13.38 27.24
C LEU A 794 3.59 -13.89 26.36
N TYR A 795 4.27 -13.01 25.63
CA TYR A 795 5.29 -13.39 24.65
C TYR A 795 6.72 -13.17 25.15
N CYS A 796 6.96 -12.09 25.89
CA CYS A 796 8.32 -11.69 26.28
C CYS A 796 8.75 -12.33 27.61
N GLU A 797 7.82 -12.54 28.56
CA GLU A 797 8.06 -13.21 29.85
C GLU A 797 9.25 -12.60 30.64
N ARG A 798 9.49 -11.27 30.50
CA ARG A 798 10.66 -10.52 31.03
C ARG A 798 12.05 -11.06 30.62
N LYS A 799 12.14 -11.87 29.57
CA LYS A 799 13.42 -12.40 29.05
C LYS A 799 14.12 -11.37 28.17
N THR A 800 15.40 -11.12 28.44
CA THR A 800 16.24 -10.25 27.58
C THR A 800 16.38 -10.84 26.17
N GLU A 801 16.29 -12.17 26.06
CA GLU A 801 16.30 -12.98 24.84
C GLU A 801 15.04 -12.84 23.98
N ARG A 802 14.00 -12.16 24.47
CA ARG A 802 12.71 -11.96 23.79
C ARG A 802 12.28 -10.52 23.67
N ILE A 803 13.11 -9.59 24.13
CA ILE A 803 12.79 -8.15 24.11
C ILE A 803 12.59 -7.62 22.68
N HIS A 804 13.18 -8.28 21.68
CA HIS A 804 13.01 -8.00 20.26
C HIS A 804 11.60 -8.29 19.71
N PHE A 805 10.76 -9.01 20.46
CA PHE A 805 9.35 -9.16 20.15
C PHE A 805 8.58 -7.85 20.37
N VAL A 806 9.03 -6.97 21.29
CA VAL A 806 8.41 -5.66 21.54
C VAL A 806 8.85 -4.66 20.47
N ARG A 807 8.36 -4.84 19.25
CA ARG A 807 8.61 -3.91 18.14
C ARG A 807 7.87 -2.58 18.36
N GLN A 808 8.25 -1.53 17.63
CA GLN A 808 7.50 -0.26 17.60
C GLN A 808 6.02 -0.43 17.21
N SER A 809 5.64 -1.55 16.57
CA SER A 809 4.24 -1.88 16.27
C SER A 809 3.40 -2.30 17.48
N VAL A 810 4.02 -2.71 18.59
CA VAL A 810 3.36 -2.91 19.89
C VAL A 810 3.20 -1.58 20.63
N HIS A 811 4.20 -0.69 20.50
CA HIS A 811 4.18 0.61 21.16
C HIS A 811 3.22 1.62 20.50
N ALA A 812 3.21 1.74 19.17
CA ALA A 812 2.47 2.78 18.45
C ALA A 812 0.95 2.91 18.79
N PRO A 813 0.18 1.82 19.02
CA PRO A 813 -1.25 1.94 19.36
C PRO A 813 -1.55 2.65 20.68
N HIS A 814 -0.58 2.78 21.59
CA HIS A 814 -0.74 3.49 22.87
C HIS A 814 -1.10 4.98 22.68
N HIS A 815 -0.75 5.57 21.52
CA HIS A 815 -1.00 6.98 21.22
C HIS A 815 -2.35 7.24 20.53
N TYR A 816 -3.06 6.20 20.10
CA TYR A 816 -4.15 6.31 19.13
C TYR A 816 -5.36 7.07 19.67
N SER A 817 -5.69 6.88 20.94
CA SER A 817 -6.78 7.61 21.59
C SER A 817 -6.46 9.10 21.73
N ASN A 818 -5.22 9.44 22.10
CA ASN A 818 -4.79 10.82 22.19
C ASN A 818 -4.74 11.51 20.81
N GLU A 819 -4.23 10.82 19.79
CA GLU A 819 -4.27 11.28 18.40
C GLU A 819 -5.72 11.56 17.95
N ILE A 820 -6.72 10.74 18.34
CA ILE A 820 -8.15 11.03 18.04
C ILE A 820 -8.65 12.29 18.75
N LEU A 821 -8.31 12.48 20.03
CA LEU A 821 -8.72 13.66 20.78
C LEU A 821 -8.07 14.95 20.24
N THR A 822 -6.84 14.88 19.75
CA THR A 822 -6.04 16.03 19.31
C THR A 822 -6.18 16.36 17.82
N LYS A 823 -6.27 15.35 16.95
CA LYS A 823 -6.31 15.48 15.48
C LYS A 823 -7.60 14.97 14.82
N GLY A 824 -8.58 14.51 15.60
CA GLY A 824 -9.79 13.88 15.07
C GLY A 824 -9.56 12.43 14.58
N PRO A 825 -10.57 11.77 13.99
CA PRO A 825 -10.50 10.34 13.68
C PRO A 825 -9.32 9.95 12.77
N LEU A 826 -8.51 8.96 13.19
CA LEU A 826 -7.27 8.54 12.52
C LEU A 826 -7.44 8.16 11.05
N ILE A 827 -8.66 7.83 10.65
CA ILE A 827 -8.98 7.49 9.26
C ILE A 827 -8.80 8.69 8.32
N CYS A 828 -8.99 9.93 8.83
CA CYS A 828 -8.82 11.19 8.11
C CYS A 828 -7.36 11.56 7.82
N SER A 829 -6.39 10.95 8.53
CA SER A 829 -4.95 11.15 8.34
C SER A 829 -4.22 9.91 7.79
N SER A 830 -4.96 8.83 7.55
CA SER A 830 -4.42 7.52 7.13
C SER A 830 -3.86 7.51 5.70
N GLN A 831 -2.88 6.63 5.42
CA GLN A 831 -2.29 6.51 4.07
C GLN A 831 -3.17 5.81 3.01
N TRP A 832 -4.44 5.48 3.29
CA TRP A 832 -5.34 4.87 2.30
C TRP A 832 -5.51 5.74 1.04
N THR A 833 -5.70 7.06 1.20
CA THR A 833 -5.85 7.99 0.08
C THR A 833 -4.55 8.13 -0.75
N MET A 834 -3.38 7.92 -0.12
CA MET A 834 -2.09 7.84 -0.84
C MET A 834 -2.02 6.57 -1.68
N GLU A 835 -2.27 5.39 -1.11
CA GLU A 835 -2.25 4.12 -1.85
C GLU A 835 -3.28 4.08 -2.98
N HIS A 836 -4.48 4.60 -2.75
CA HIS A 836 -5.47 4.79 -3.80
C HIS A 836 -4.96 5.72 -4.90
N THR A 837 -4.28 6.83 -4.56
CA THR A 837 -3.71 7.74 -5.56
C THR A 837 -2.55 7.10 -6.34
N ILE A 838 -1.68 6.33 -5.68
CA ILE A 838 -0.60 5.55 -6.31
C ILE A 838 -1.18 4.55 -7.30
N GLY A 839 -2.15 3.73 -6.90
CA GLY A 839 -2.82 2.77 -7.78
C GLY A 839 -3.46 3.46 -8.98
N ASN A 840 -4.24 4.53 -8.73
CA ASN A 840 -4.94 5.27 -9.77
C ASN A 840 -4.00 5.95 -10.78
N LEU A 841 -2.87 6.51 -10.34
CA LEU A 841 -1.87 7.11 -11.25
C LEU A 841 -1.06 6.03 -11.99
N THR A 842 -0.86 4.86 -11.38
CA THR A 842 -0.15 3.71 -11.99
C THR A 842 -0.99 3.04 -13.07
N GLU A 843 -2.30 2.86 -12.86
CA GLU A 843 -3.26 2.41 -13.89
C GLU A 843 -3.37 3.37 -15.08
N GLU A 844 -2.99 4.64 -14.89
CA GLU A 844 -2.95 5.63 -15.95
C GLU A 844 -1.62 5.61 -16.75
N ILE A 845 -0.58 4.89 -16.32
CA ILE A 845 0.67 4.70 -17.08
C ILE A 845 0.40 3.87 -18.33
N ARG A 846 0.79 4.38 -19.51
CA ARG A 846 0.58 3.70 -20.82
C ARG A 846 1.82 3.67 -21.72
N GLN A 847 2.98 4.08 -21.21
CA GLN A 847 4.25 4.08 -21.96
C GLN A 847 5.32 3.26 -21.20
N PRO A 848 5.41 1.93 -21.42
CA PRO A 848 6.35 1.06 -20.69
C PRO A 848 7.83 1.33 -20.99
N SER A 849 8.14 2.16 -21.99
CA SER A 849 9.50 2.60 -22.34
C SER A 849 10.00 3.80 -21.52
N ASN A 850 9.10 4.57 -20.90
CA ASN A 850 9.45 5.66 -19.98
C ASN A 850 8.33 5.87 -18.94
N PRO A 851 8.15 4.92 -18.00
CA PRO A 851 7.02 4.92 -17.08
C PRO A 851 7.02 6.15 -16.16
N TYR A 852 8.19 6.59 -15.69
CA TYR A 852 8.31 7.67 -14.72
C TYR A 852 8.00 9.05 -15.29
N ALA A 853 8.47 9.37 -16.50
CA ALA A 853 8.10 10.63 -17.16
C ALA A 853 6.60 10.63 -17.52
N ASN A 854 6.06 9.46 -17.90
CA ASN A 854 4.63 9.32 -18.19
C ASN A 854 3.78 9.50 -16.92
N LEU A 855 4.19 8.92 -15.78
CA LEU A 855 3.57 9.11 -14.45
C LEU A 855 3.58 10.58 -14.03
N GLY A 856 4.71 11.28 -14.20
CA GLY A 856 4.81 12.72 -13.96
C GLY A 856 3.80 13.52 -14.80
N GLN A 857 3.71 13.23 -16.10
CA GLN A 857 2.70 13.83 -16.99
C GLN A 857 1.26 13.47 -16.61
N ARG A 858 1.00 12.28 -16.05
CA ARG A 858 -0.33 11.90 -15.53
C ARG A 858 -0.72 12.73 -14.31
N ALA A 859 0.19 12.96 -13.36
CA ALA A 859 -0.08 13.82 -12.20
C ALA A 859 -0.37 15.27 -12.59
N VAL A 860 0.38 15.84 -13.54
CA VAL A 860 0.12 17.19 -14.06
C VAL A 860 -1.24 17.26 -14.78
N ARG A 861 -1.53 16.31 -15.68
CA ARG A 861 -2.84 16.22 -16.34
C ARG A 861 -3.97 16.00 -15.32
N ARG A 862 -3.75 15.22 -14.25
CA ARG A 862 -4.71 15.00 -13.16
C ARG A 862 -5.06 16.30 -12.46
N ALA A 863 -4.07 17.11 -12.08
CA ALA A 863 -4.28 18.41 -11.44
C ALA A 863 -5.04 19.39 -12.36
N GLN A 864 -4.60 19.53 -13.61
CA GLN A 864 -5.25 20.40 -14.62
C GLN A 864 -6.71 19.99 -14.90
N VAL A 865 -6.96 18.69 -15.09
CA VAL A 865 -8.29 18.14 -15.38
C VAL A 865 -9.22 18.26 -14.17
N ASN A 866 -8.72 17.98 -12.96
CA ASN A 866 -9.50 18.15 -11.74
C ASN A 866 -9.90 19.62 -11.54
N ALA A 867 -8.95 20.56 -11.65
CA ALA A 867 -9.21 22.00 -11.61
C ALA A 867 -10.25 22.44 -12.64
N LEU A 868 -10.13 21.99 -13.89
CA LEU A 868 -11.10 22.34 -14.93
C LEU A 868 -12.50 21.72 -14.68
N LYS A 869 -12.58 20.49 -14.14
CA LYS A 869 -13.84 19.85 -13.70
C LYS A 869 -14.43 20.48 -12.42
N LEU A 870 -13.67 21.27 -11.66
CA LEU A 870 -14.18 22.11 -10.56
C LEU A 870 -14.77 23.41 -11.10
N MET A 871 -14.03 24.08 -12.00
CA MET A 871 -14.40 25.37 -12.60
C MET A 871 -15.53 25.28 -13.64
N LEU A 872 -15.71 24.11 -14.25
CA LEU A 872 -16.75 23.81 -15.24
C LEU A 872 -17.40 22.44 -14.93
N PRO A 873 -18.37 22.36 -13.99
CA PRO A 873 -19.05 21.10 -13.65
C PRO A 873 -19.70 20.40 -14.84
N ASP A 874 -20.03 21.13 -15.91
CA ASP A 874 -20.58 20.58 -17.16
C ASP A 874 -19.59 19.74 -17.98
N LEU A 875 -18.31 19.74 -17.62
CA LEU A 875 -17.29 18.80 -18.10
C LEU A 875 -17.19 17.52 -17.25
N ASP A 876 -17.79 17.53 -16.05
CA ASP A 876 -17.73 16.46 -15.05
C ASP A 876 -18.96 15.54 -15.09
N ARG A 877 -19.88 15.75 -16.06
CA ARG A 877 -21.03 14.87 -16.33
C ARG A 877 -20.56 13.56 -16.97
N ASP A 878 -20.05 12.68 -16.12
CA ASP A 878 -20.13 11.23 -16.26
C ASP A 878 -21.46 10.76 -15.62
N ASP A 879 -21.96 9.54 -15.90
CA ASP A 879 -23.37 9.17 -15.66
C ASP A 879 -23.73 8.84 -14.18
N ASP A 880 -23.72 9.86 -13.32
CA ASP A 880 -24.21 9.79 -11.92
C ASP A 880 -25.75 9.65 -11.80
N GLY A 881 -26.47 9.73 -12.92
CA GLY A 881 -27.92 9.55 -12.95
C GLY A 881 -28.31 8.13 -12.53
N LEU A 882 -29.27 8.02 -11.61
CA LEU A 882 -29.91 6.73 -11.34
C LEU A 882 -30.42 6.12 -12.66
N PRO A 883 -30.17 4.83 -12.96
CA PRO A 883 -30.68 4.20 -14.17
C PRO A 883 -32.19 4.41 -14.29
N SER A 884 -32.71 4.67 -15.49
CA SER A 884 -34.13 5.00 -15.76
C SER A 884 -35.15 3.89 -15.41
N THR A 885 -34.70 2.84 -14.73
CA THR A 885 -35.48 1.68 -14.24
C THR A 885 -35.13 1.30 -12.79
N ALA A 886 -34.31 2.11 -12.11
CA ALA A 886 -34.20 2.15 -10.65
C ALA A 886 -35.24 3.11 -10.09
N LYS A 887 -35.63 2.94 -8.83
CA LYS A 887 -36.64 3.77 -8.16
C LYS A 887 -36.09 4.34 -6.86
N ASP A 888 -35.95 5.66 -6.80
CA ASP A 888 -35.73 6.36 -5.53
C ASP A 888 -36.96 6.20 -4.64
N VAL A 889 -36.71 5.91 -3.37
CA VAL A 889 -37.70 5.69 -2.32
C VAL A 889 -37.46 6.61 -1.12
N GLY A 890 -36.56 7.60 -1.28
CA GLY A 890 -36.34 8.74 -0.41
C GLY A 890 -35.37 8.47 0.75
N GLY A 891 -34.55 9.47 1.08
CA GLY A 891 -33.57 9.39 2.17
C GLY A 891 -32.30 8.60 1.82
N GLY A 892 -31.92 8.58 0.53
CA GLY A 892 -30.72 7.90 0.04
C GLY A 892 -30.89 6.40 -0.27
N TYR A 893 -32.10 5.84 -0.10
CA TYR A 893 -32.41 4.46 -0.45
C TYR A 893 -32.95 4.38 -1.88
N THR A 894 -32.53 3.39 -2.66
CA THR A 894 -33.00 3.19 -4.05
C THR A 894 -33.23 1.71 -4.35
N LEU A 895 -34.38 1.35 -4.91
CA LEU A 895 -34.60 0.00 -5.46
C LEU A 895 -33.93 -0.10 -6.84
N LEU A 896 -33.06 -1.09 -7.02
CA LEU A 896 -32.25 -1.25 -8.24
C LEU A 896 -32.81 -2.33 -9.17
N LYS A 897 -32.44 -2.27 -10.46
CA LYS A 897 -33.12 -2.95 -11.57
C LYS A 897 -32.92 -4.48 -11.63
N PHE A 898 -33.57 -5.22 -10.73
CA PHE A 898 -33.89 -6.64 -10.92
C PHE A 898 -35.19 -6.95 -10.17
N GLN A 899 -36.33 -6.97 -10.87
CA GLN A 899 -37.64 -7.30 -10.30
C GLN A 899 -38.38 -8.43 -11.05
N ASP A 900 -39.34 -9.06 -10.38
CA ASP A 900 -40.28 -10.00 -11.00
C ASP A 900 -41.13 -9.31 -12.09
N ARG A 901 -41.36 -9.96 -13.23
CA ARG A 901 -42.16 -9.39 -14.34
C ARG A 901 -43.67 -9.36 -14.04
N THR A 902 -44.13 -10.16 -13.09
CA THR A 902 -45.55 -10.32 -12.72
C THR A 902 -45.65 -10.65 -11.22
N ALA A 903 -46.76 -10.27 -10.59
CA ALA A 903 -46.96 -10.48 -9.16
C ALA A 903 -47.13 -11.98 -8.81
N ARG A 904 -46.34 -12.49 -7.86
CA ARG A 904 -46.38 -13.86 -7.36
C ARG A 904 -46.97 -13.94 -5.96
N THR A 905 -47.59 -15.06 -5.63
CA THR A 905 -48.05 -15.36 -4.26
C THR A 905 -46.85 -15.55 -3.33
N THR A 906 -46.92 -14.98 -2.12
CA THR A 906 -45.94 -15.20 -1.03
C THR A 906 -46.03 -16.61 -0.45
N THR A 907 -45.08 -17.01 0.40
CA THR A 907 -45.38 -18.10 1.37
C THR A 907 -46.42 -17.64 2.39
N VAL A 908 -46.93 -18.57 3.19
CA VAL A 908 -47.87 -18.29 4.28
C VAL A 908 -47.21 -17.36 5.31
N GLN A 909 -46.00 -17.70 5.76
CA GLN A 909 -45.23 -16.93 6.75
C GLN A 909 -44.89 -15.52 6.26
N GLU A 910 -44.50 -15.39 4.99
CA GLU A 910 -44.25 -14.09 4.34
C GLU A 910 -45.53 -13.25 4.22
N GLY A 911 -46.67 -13.88 3.98
CA GLY A 911 -47.99 -13.23 3.98
C GLY A 911 -48.38 -12.71 5.37
N TRP A 912 -48.25 -13.54 6.40
CA TRP A 912 -48.48 -13.13 7.80
C TRP A 912 -47.56 -12.00 8.24
N ALA A 913 -46.27 -12.03 7.87
CA ALA A 913 -45.32 -10.97 8.19
C ALA A 913 -45.69 -9.61 7.55
N ILE A 914 -46.16 -9.61 6.29
CA ILE A 914 -46.66 -8.40 5.63
C ILE A 914 -47.97 -7.93 6.29
N ARG A 915 -48.86 -8.85 6.66
CA ARG A 915 -50.10 -8.54 7.40
C ARG A 915 -49.82 -7.89 8.75
N GLU A 916 -48.92 -8.45 9.57
CA GLU A 916 -48.56 -7.88 10.88
C GLU A 916 -48.01 -6.45 10.73
N TYR A 917 -47.15 -6.22 9.74
CA TYR A 917 -46.66 -4.87 9.43
C TYR A 917 -47.81 -3.91 9.07
N MET A 918 -48.75 -4.37 8.22
CA MET A 918 -49.91 -3.57 7.84
C MET A 918 -50.88 -3.30 8.99
N GLU A 919 -51.23 -4.30 9.80
CA GLU A 919 -52.09 -4.13 10.99
C GLU A 919 -51.50 -3.14 11.99
N ARG A 920 -50.16 -3.10 12.09
CA ARG A 920 -49.42 -2.24 13.02
C ARG A 920 -49.19 -0.81 12.51
N HIS A 921 -48.91 -0.64 11.22
CA HIS A 921 -48.51 0.66 10.65
C HIS A 921 -49.61 1.32 9.79
N HIS A 922 -50.45 0.51 9.14
CA HIS A 922 -51.50 0.95 8.20
C HIS A 922 -52.85 0.22 8.47
N PRO A 923 -53.40 0.30 9.70
CA PRO A 923 -54.55 -0.52 10.12
C PRO A 923 -55.81 -0.32 9.27
N ASN A 924 -55.95 0.83 8.61
CA ASN A 924 -57.11 1.18 7.79
C ASN A 924 -56.92 0.90 6.27
N SER A 925 -55.82 0.27 5.86
CA SER A 925 -55.47 0.09 4.44
C SER A 925 -56.40 -0.89 3.70
N GLU A 926 -56.89 -0.50 2.52
CA GLU A 926 -57.69 -1.40 1.65
C GLU A 926 -56.92 -2.64 1.18
N LEU A 927 -55.57 -2.64 1.25
CA LEU A 927 -54.77 -3.82 0.95
C LEU A 927 -55.11 -5.02 1.83
N HIS A 928 -55.73 -4.83 3.01
CA HIS A 928 -56.22 -5.93 3.86
C HIS A 928 -57.19 -6.86 3.12
N HIS A 929 -57.97 -6.34 2.16
CA HIS A 929 -58.88 -7.14 1.33
C HIS A 929 -58.18 -7.91 0.19
N ARG A 930 -56.87 -7.73 -0.02
CA ARG A 930 -56.08 -8.40 -1.08
C ARG A 930 -55.33 -9.64 -0.61
N PHE A 931 -55.41 -9.99 0.67
CA PHE A 931 -54.94 -11.28 1.17
C PHE A 931 -55.90 -12.41 0.79
N LEU A 932 -55.34 -13.57 0.51
CA LEU A 932 -56.08 -14.81 0.30
C LEU A 932 -56.47 -15.44 1.65
N PRO A 933 -57.47 -16.37 1.68
CA PRO A 933 -57.97 -16.96 2.92
C PRO A 933 -56.94 -17.75 3.75
N ASP A 934 -55.82 -18.14 3.13
CA ASP A 934 -54.69 -18.83 3.79
C ASP A 934 -53.67 -17.87 4.44
N GLY A 935 -53.85 -16.56 4.27
CA GLY A 935 -52.93 -15.52 4.75
C GLY A 935 -51.89 -15.05 3.72
N THR A 936 -51.85 -15.62 2.52
CA THR A 936 -50.91 -15.21 1.46
C THR A 936 -51.36 -13.97 0.70
N ILE A 937 -50.45 -13.29 0.00
CA ILE A 937 -50.74 -12.12 -0.84
C ILE A 937 -49.94 -12.17 -2.15
N ARG A 938 -50.40 -11.50 -3.21
CA ARG A 938 -49.64 -11.39 -4.48
C ARG A 938 -48.82 -10.10 -4.56
N VAL A 939 -47.50 -10.23 -4.63
CA VAL A 939 -46.53 -9.13 -4.62
C VAL A 939 -45.59 -9.16 -5.83
N VAL A 940 -45.08 -7.99 -6.23
CA VAL A 940 -43.94 -7.88 -7.15
C VAL A 940 -42.67 -7.72 -6.32
N ARG A 941 -41.69 -8.59 -6.56
CA ARG A 941 -40.48 -8.69 -5.76
C ARG A 941 -39.30 -8.03 -6.47
N TRP A 942 -38.58 -7.20 -5.74
CA TRP A 942 -37.33 -6.56 -6.13
C TRP A 942 -36.15 -7.30 -5.46
N ALA A 943 -35.03 -7.40 -6.15
CA ALA A 943 -33.87 -8.21 -5.74
C ALA A 943 -32.64 -7.42 -5.29
N ARG A 944 -32.67 -6.09 -5.39
CA ARG A 944 -31.54 -5.21 -5.07
C ARG A 944 -32.01 -3.89 -4.46
N ILE A 945 -31.25 -3.39 -3.50
CA ILE A 945 -31.38 -2.06 -2.91
C ILE A 945 -30.01 -1.39 -2.88
N ARG A 946 -29.94 -0.08 -3.12
CA ARG A 946 -28.81 0.78 -2.73
C ARG A 946 -29.15 1.43 -1.39
N LEU A 947 -28.25 1.32 -0.41
CA LEU A 947 -28.36 1.99 0.88
C LEU A 947 -27.72 3.39 0.82
N PRO A 948 -28.03 4.32 1.74
CA PRO A 948 -27.47 5.67 1.76
C PRO A 948 -25.94 5.73 1.91
N ASN A 949 -25.33 4.66 2.43
CA ASN A 949 -23.88 4.50 2.55
C ASN A 949 -23.20 3.95 1.27
N GLY A 950 -23.94 3.81 0.17
CA GLY A 950 -23.43 3.34 -1.13
C GLY A 950 -23.43 1.82 -1.33
N GLN A 951 -23.65 1.01 -0.28
CA GLN A 951 -23.68 -0.46 -0.41
C GLN A 951 -24.88 -0.93 -1.24
N ILE A 952 -24.70 -1.99 -2.05
CA ILE A 952 -25.79 -2.69 -2.72
C ILE A 952 -26.19 -3.94 -1.92
N GLY A 953 -27.30 -3.83 -1.21
CA GLY A 953 -27.98 -4.99 -0.63
C GLY A 953 -28.66 -5.84 -1.72
N ARG A 954 -28.56 -7.16 -1.60
CA ARG A 954 -29.18 -8.14 -2.50
C ARG A 954 -30.21 -8.98 -1.75
N CYS A 955 -30.69 -10.08 -2.33
CA CYS A 955 -31.63 -10.97 -1.66
C CYS A 955 -31.44 -12.45 -2.00
N GLN A 956 -31.88 -13.30 -1.07
CA GLN A 956 -31.89 -14.76 -1.16
C GLN A 956 -32.45 -15.25 -2.50
N TRP A 957 -33.66 -14.78 -2.87
CA TRP A 957 -34.35 -15.21 -4.09
C TRP A 957 -33.50 -15.09 -5.37
N LYS A 958 -32.55 -14.15 -5.46
CA LYS A 958 -31.69 -14.01 -6.65
C LYS A 958 -30.24 -14.44 -6.47
N GLU A 959 -29.75 -14.58 -5.25
CA GLU A 959 -28.42 -15.14 -5.01
C GLU A 959 -28.43 -16.68 -5.08
N GLU A 960 -29.51 -17.35 -4.69
CA GLU A 960 -29.63 -18.82 -4.80
C GLU A 960 -29.80 -19.32 -6.25
N GLN A 961 -29.85 -18.41 -7.22
CA GLN A 961 -29.80 -18.72 -8.66
C GLN A 961 -28.38 -18.57 -9.24
N ARG A 962 -27.34 -18.40 -8.40
CA ARG A 962 -25.93 -18.26 -8.78
C ARG A 962 -25.01 -18.90 -7.74
N GLU A 963 -24.40 -20.04 -8.06
CA GLU A 963 -23.52 -20.76 -7.13
C GLU A 963 -22.24 -19.96 -6.81
N ASP A 964 -21.63 -19.31 -7.80
CA ASP A 964 -20.41 -18.49 -7.63
C ASP A 964 -20.63 -17.07 -7.07
N ALA A 965 -21.86 -16.71 -6.67
CA ALA A 965 -22.15 -15.33 -6.25
C ALA A 965 -21.74 -15.04 -4.81
N ARG A 966 -20.87 -14.03 -4.63
CA ARG A 966 -20.63 -13.37 -3.34
C ARG A 966 -21.95 -12.84 -2.76
N LYS A 967 -22.32 -13.34 -1.58
CA LYS A 967 -23.60 -13.10 -0.91
C LYS A 967 -23.65 -11.70 -0.30
N ALA A 968 -24.54 -10.84 -0.77
CA ALA A 968 -24.81 -9.50 -0.25
C ALA A 968 -26.24 -9.35 0.29
N ARG A 969 -26.91 -10.47 0.58
CA ARG A 969 -28.28 -10.55 1.13
C ARG A 969 -28.40 -10.38 2.65
N ASN A 970 -27.30 -10.37 3.40
CA ASN A 970 -27.33 -10.25 4.86
C ASN A 970 -27.20 -8.80 5.31
N VAL A 971 -28.01 -8.39 6.30
CA VAL A 971 -28.14 -6.99 6.73
C VAL A 971 -28.17 -6.84 8.25
N GLN A 972 -27.64 -5.71 8.71
CA GLN A 972 -27.92 -5.16 10.04
C GLN A 972 -29.10 -4.19 9.92
N LEU A 973 -30.06 -4.29 10.84
CA LEU A 973 -31.28 -3.47 10.85
C LEU A 973 -31.68 -3.03 12.26
N LYS A 974 -32.44 -1.94 12.37
CA LYS A 974 -32.99 -1.40 13.61
C LYS A 974 -34.48 -1.73 13.75
N LEU A 975 -34.78 -2.75 14.56
CA LEU A 975 -36.13 -3.27 14.78
C LEU A 975 -36.59 -2.96 16.21
N ASN A 976 -37.72 -2.26 16.37
CA ASN A 976 -38.22 -1.78 17.67
C ASN A 976 -37.14 -1.03 18.49
N GLY A 977 -36.35 -0.18 17.82
CA GLY A 977 -35.24 0.56 18.42
C GLY A 977 -33.95 -0.25 18.65
N THR A 978 -34.00 -1.58 18.61
CA THR A 978 -32.88 -2.49 18.88
C THR A 978 -32.19 -2.93 17.58
N ARG A 979 -30.85 -3.03 17.58
CA ARG A 979 -30.10 -3.60 16.45
C ARG A 979 -30.33 -5.12 16.36
N ARG A 980 -30.60 -5.61 15.16
CA ARG A 980 -30.78 -7.03 14.81
C ARG A 980 -30.05 -7.33 13.51
N LEU A 981 -29.79 -8.61 13.27
CA LEU A 981 -29.21 -9.13 12.02
C LEU A 981 -30.28 -9.96 11.29
N GLY A 982 -30.27 -9.97 9.96
CA GLY A 982 -31.19 -10.79 9.17
C GLY A 982 -30.72 -11.06 7.74
N GLU A 983 -31.26 -12.11 7.13
CA GLU A 983 -31.11 -12.45 5.71
C GLU A 983 -32.33 -11.93 4.93
N VAL A 984 -32.11 -11.05 3.95
CA VAL A 984 -33.18 -10.52 3.09
C VAL A 984 -33.62 -11.59 2.09
N ARG A 985 -34.90 -11.99 2.16
CA ARG A 985 -35.52 -12.89 1.18
C ARG A 985 -35.73 -12.21 -0.16
N TYR A 986 -36.35 -11.02 -0.11
CA TYR A 986 -36.59 -10.09 -1.22
C TYR A 986 -37.14 -8.75 -0.69
N PHE A 987 -37.12 -7.74 -1.54
CA PHE A 987 -37.79 -6.45 -1.28
C PHE A 987 -39.14 -6.41 -2.03
N ILE A 988 -40.09 -5.59 -1.58
CA ILE A 988 -41.37 -5.33 -2.25
C ILE A 988 -41.71 -3.85 -2.24
N GLU A 989 -42.51 -3.42 -3.22
CA GLU A 989 -43.19 -2.12 -3.19
C GLU A 989 -44.67 -2.34 -2.85
N CYS A 990 -45.17 -1.57 -1.88
CA CYS A 990 -46.56 -1.55 -1.45
C CYS A 990 -47.15 -0.13 -1.59
N ARG A 991 -48.46 -0.06 -1.82
CA ARG A 991 -49.24 1.18 -1.86
C ARG A 991 -50.40 1.00 -0.90
N PHE A 992 -50.29 1.59 0.29
CA PHE A 992 -51.22 1.33 1.40
C PHE A 992 -52.49 2.19 1.34
N ASP A 993 -52.43 3.35 0.69
CA ASP A 993 -53.53 4.31 0.56
C ASP A 993 -53.87 4.61 -0.91
N GLU A 994 -54.95 5.37 -1.15
CA GLU A 994 -55.24 5.99 -2.46
C GLU A 994 -54.25 7.10 -2.85
N SER A 995 -53.42 7.59 -1.91
CA SER A 995 -52.35 8.52 -2.25
C SER A 995 -51.30 7.81 -3.11
N ASP A 996 -50.70 8.51 -4.09
CA ASP A 996 -49.72 7.92 -5.01
C ASP A 996 -48.35 7.61 -4.34
N SER A 997 -48.30 7.64 -3.00
CA SER A 997 -47.12 7.34 -2.21
C SER A 997 -46.95 5.82 -2.03
N SER A 998 -45.84 5.30 -2.55
CA SER A 998 -45.45 3.89 -2.40
C SER A 998 -44.42 3.73 -1.30
N GLU A 999 -44.64 2.81 -0.37
CA GLU A 999 -43.67 2.40 0.64
C GLU A 999 -42.96 1.11 0.19
N ALA A 1000 -41.65 1.02 0.43
CA ALA A 1000 -40.87 -0.17 0.13
C ALA A 1000 -40.54 -0.95 1.41
N LEU A 1001 -40.77 -2.26 1.39
CA LEU A 1001 -40.49 -3.16 2.50
C LEU A 1001 -39.41 -4.18 2.13
N ALA A 1002 -38.63 -4.61 3.12
CA ALA A 1002 -37.80 -5.79 3.05
C ALA A 1002 -38.49 -6.95 3.79
N ILE A 1003 -38.52 -8.12 3.16
CA ILE A 1003 -38.93 -9.38 3.80
C ILE A 1003 -37.65 -10.09 4.25
N ILE A 1004 -37.51 -10.29 5.55
CA ILE A 1004 -36.24 -10.67 6.20
C ILE A 1004 -36.47 -11.89 7.09
N SER A 1005 -35.61 -12.91 6.99
CA SER A 1005 -35.47 -13.94 8.02
C SER A 1005 -34.45 -13.46 9.06
N LEU A 1006 -34.86 -13.31 10.31
CA LEU A 1006 -33.97 -12.85 11.37
C LEU A 1006 -32.96 -13.92 11.79
N TYR A 1007 -31.78 -13.49 12.23
CA TYR A 1007 -30.91 -14.31 13.06
C TYR A 1007 -31.28 -14.14 14.54
N SER A 1008 -30.97 -15.15 15.36
CA SER A 1008 -31.09 -15.10 16.81
C SER A 1008 -30.31 -13.92 17.41
N LEU A 1009 -30.57 -13.60 18.68
CA LEU A 1009 -29.61 -12.82 19.46
C LEU A 1009 -28.26 -13.58 19.53
N PRO A 1010 -27.12 -12.87 19.70
CA PRO A 1010 -25.81 -13.50 19.78
C PRO A 1010 -25.69 -14.40 21.02
N HIS A 1011 -24.80 -15.40 20.96
CA HIS A 1011 -24.52 -16.24 22.12
C HIS A 1011 -23.95 -15.40 23.27
N PRO A 1012 -24.57 -15.36 24.47
CA PRO A 1012 -24.23 -14.39 25.50
C PRO A 1012 -22.80 -14.55 26.04
N ASP A 1013 -22.36 -15.79 26.28
CA ASP A 1013 -21.04 -16.06 26.85
C ASP A 1013 -19.89 -15.65 25.89
N LEU A 1014 -20.09 -15.86 24.58
CA LEU A 1014 -19.13 -15.40 23.55
C LEU A 1014 -19.17 -13.88 23.42
N LEU A 1015 -20.36 -13.27 23.45
CA LEU A 1015 -20.48 -11.80 23.35
C LEU A 1015 -19.82 -11.09 24.55
N HIS A 1016 -19.92 -11.66 25.75
CA HIS A 1016 -19.41 -11.06 26.99
C HIS A 1016 -17.94 -11.40 27.29
N ARG A 1017 -17.46 -12.64 27.09
CA ARG A 1017 -16.03 -12.95 27.29
C ARG A 1017 -15.12 -12.20 26.33
N LEU A 1018 -15.60 -11.92 25.12
CA LEU A 1018 -14.75 -11.57 23.97
C LEU A 1018 -14.92 -10.10 23.55
N SER A 1019 -15.35 -9.27 24.49
CA SER A 1019 -15.54 -7.82 24.34
C SER A 1019 -16.30 -7.45 23.05
N GLN A 1020 -17.42 -8.14 22.81
CA GLN A 1020 -18.29 -7.97 21.64
C GLN A 1020 -17.65 -8.26 20.26
N THR A 1021 -16.42 -8.76 20.19
CA THR A 1021 -15.74 -8.99 18.89
C THR A 1021 -16.29 -10.18 18.11
N TYR A 1022 -16.84 -11.18 18.78
CA TYR A 1022 -17.31 -12.42 18.17
C TYR A 1022 -18.82 -12.61 18.33
N ILE A 1023 -19.55 -12.35 17.25
CA ILE A 1023 -21.00 -12.38 17.20
C ILE A 1023 -21.44 -13.65 16.48
N SER A 1024 -21.73 -14.72 17.24
CA SER A 1024 -22.22 -16.01 16.71
C SER A 1024 -23.71 -16.19 17.00
N CYS A 1025 -24.50 -16.40 15.94
CA CYS A 1025 -25.97 -16.44 15.93
C CYS A 1025 -26.50 -17.69 15.19
N VAL A 1026 -27.76 -18.04 15.40
CA VAL A 1026 -28.47 -19.11 14.66
C VAL A 1026 -29.46 -18.47 13.68
N HIS A 1027 -29.51 -18.95 12.43
CA HIS A 1027 -30.49 -18.49 11.46
C HIS A 1027 -31.89 -19.04 11.79
N GLN A 1028 -32.92 -18.19 11.84
CA GLN A 1028 -34.26 -18.60 12.30
C GLN A 1028 -35.19 -19.11 11.17
N GLY A 1029 -34.78 -19.01 9.90
CA GLY A 1029 -35.54 -19.53 8.77
C GLY A 1029 -36.96 -18.98 8.67
N ASP A 1030 -37.94 -19.83 8.37
CA ASP A 1030 -39.36 -19.44 8.32
C ASP A 1030 -39.92 -18.94 9.67
N ALA A 1031 -39.34 -19.36 10.80
CA ALA A 1031 -39.78 -18.94 12.13
C ALA A 1031 -39.28 -17.53 12.55
N GLY A 1032 -38.40 -16.92 11.75
CA GLY A 1032 -37.91 -15.56 11.95
C GLY A 1032 -38.33 -14.56 10.87
N VAL A 1033 -39.31 -14.89 10.03
CA VAL A 1033 -39.72 -14.03 8.91
C VAL A 1033 -40.48 -12.81 9.43
N VAL A 1034 -39.98 -11.62 9.09
CA VAL A 1034 -40.61 -10.32 9.38
C VAL A 1034 -40.63 -9.44 8.13
N ALA A 1035 -41.61 -8.55 8.04
CA ALA A 1035 -41.62 -7.45 7.09
C ALA A 1035 -41.23 -6.16 7.80
N VAL A 1036 -40.34 -5.37 7.21
CA VAL A 1036 -39.88 -4.09 7.76
C VAL A 1036 -39.76 -3.04 6.66
N ASN A 1037 -39.94 -1.76 6.98
CA ASN A 1037 -39.55 -0.68 6.07
C ASN A 1037 -38.06 -0.80 5.71
N ILE A 1038 -37.70 -0.67 4.44
CA ILE A 1038 -36.31 -0.74 3.99
C ILE A 1038 -35.37 0.25 4.72
N LYS A 1039 -35.90 1.38 5.20
CA LYS A 1039 -35.16 2.44 5.91
C LYS A 1039 -34.77 2.05 7.34
N SER A 1040 -35.14 0.84 7.77
CA SER A 1040 -34.62 0.20 8.99
C SER A 1040 -33.28 -0.50 8.78
N ILE A 1041 -32.85 -0.75 7.53
CA ILE A 1041 -31.59 -1.42 7.20
C ILE A 1041 -30.43 -0.41 7.33
N GLU A 1042 -29.54 -0.64 8.29
CA GLU A 1042 -28.39 0.23 8.55
C GLU A 1042 -27.18 -0.09 7.65
N ALA A 1043 -26.94 -1.38 7.36
CA ALA A 1043 -25.79 -1.82 6.56
C ALA A 1043 -25.96 -3.24 5.97
N VAL A 1044 -25.21 -3.53 4.91
CA VAL A 1044 -24.96 -4.90 4.41
C VAL A 1044 -23.77 -5.50 5.15
N ILE A 1045 -23.92 -6.73 5.66
CA ILE A 1045 -22.95 -7.43 6.51
C ILE A 1045 -22.55 -8.80 5.94
N ALA A 1046 -21.40 -9.33 6.34
CA ALA A 1046 -21.04 -10.71 6.08
C ALA A 1046 -21.55 -11.63 7.21
N MET A 1047 -22.28 -12.69 6.84
CA MET A 1047 -22.67 -13.77 7.73
C MET A 1047 -22.09 -15.07 7.19
N ILE A 1048 -21.16 -15.67 7.94
CA ILE A 1048 -20.33 -16.80 7.50
C ILE A 1048 -20.72 -18.04 8.32
N PRO A 1049 -20.97 -19.22 7.70
CA PRO A 1049 -21.37 -20.43 8.41
C PRO A 1049 -20.31 -20.87 9.43
N GLU A 1050 -20.76 -21.43 10.54
CA GLU A 1050 -19.88 -21.97 11.57
C GLU A 1050 -20.07 -23.49 11.73
N VAL A 1051 -19.54 -24.24 10.76
CA VAL A 1051 -19.67 -25.71 10.65
C VAL A 1051 -19.31 -26.44 11.96
N ARG A 1052 -18.33 -25.92 12.71
CA ARG A 1052 -17.87 -26.45 14.02
C ARG A 1052 -19.00 -26.65 15.05
N PHE A 1053 -20.09 -25.92 14.93
CA PHE A 1053 -21.21 -25.90 15.89
C PHE A 1053 -22.58 -26.17 15.23
N GLY A 1054 -22.58 -26.77 14.03
CA GLY A 1054 -23.78 -27.27 13.36
C GLY A 1054 -24.36 -26.35 12.27
N GLU A 1055 -25.13 -26.97 11.38
CA GLU A 1055 -25.47 -26.49 10.02
C GLU A 1055 -26.28 -25.18 9.93
N ASN A 1056 -26.78 -24.66 11.06
CA ASN A 1056 -27.59 -23.42 11.11
C ASN A 1056 -26.95 -22.27 11.91
N ARG A 1057 -25.70 -22.42 12.37
CA ARG A 1057 -24.97 -21.36 13.07
C ARG A 1057 -24.12 -20.55 12.09
N PHE A 1058 -24.10 -19.24 12.29
CA PHE A 1058 -23.34 -18.26 11.50
C PHE A 1058 -22.67 -17.26 12.42
N TYR A 1059 -21.47 -16.80 12.08
CA TYR A 1059 -20.87 -15.64 12.70
C TYR A 1059 -20.97 -14.40 11.81
N MET A 1060 -21.13 -13.24 12.44
CA MET A 1060 -21.08 -11.94 11.78
C MET A 1060 -19.64 -11.47 11.70
N ALA A 1061 -19.16 -11.20 10.49
CA ALA A 1061 -17.89 -10.54 10.25
C ALA A 1061 -18.17 -9.08 9.85
N PRO A 1062 -17.87 -8.08 10.69
CA PRO A 1062 -18.08 -6.68 10.35
C PRO A 1062 -17.05 -6.23 9.32
N ARG A 1063 -17.39 -5.24 8.47
CA ARG A 1063 -16.43 -4.58 7.60
C ARG A 1063 -15.54 -3.65 8.44
N PRO A 1064 -14.25 -3.97 8.70
CA PRO A 1064 -13.37 -3.10 9.46
C PRO A 1064 -13.04 -1.89 8.59
N GLY A 1065 -13.12 -0.69 9.15
CA GLY A 1065 -12.91 0.53 8.36
C GLY A 1065 -13.89 0.68 7.18
N GLY A 1066 -15.15 0.25 7.30
CA GLY A 1066 -16.17 0.52 6.27
C GLY A 1066 -16.33 2.01 5.92
N ALA A 1067 -15.88 2.88 6.83
CA ALA A 1067 -15.63 4.30 6.66
C ALA A 1067 -14.66 4.65 5.52
N ILE A 1068 -13.54 3.94 5.36
CA ILE A 1068 -12.46 4.25 4.40
C ILE A 1068 -13.03 4.42 2.99
N ALA A 1069 -13.71 3.38 2.51
CA ALA A 1069 -14.29 3.36 1.18
C ALA A 1069 -15.46 4.36 1.01
N TYR A 1070 -16.15 4.75 2.08
CA TYR A 1070 -17.16 5.81 2.04
C TYR A 1070 -16.50 7.19 1.80
N LEU A 1071 -15.36 7.44 2.45
CA LEU A 1071 -14.56 8.66 2.32
C LEU A 1071 -13.87 8.76 0.95
N ASP A 1072 -13.20 7.69 0.49
CA ASP A 1072 -12.63 7.58 -0.86
C ASP A 1072 -13.70 7.67 -1.97
N GLY A 1073 -14.99 7.52 -1.61
CA GLY A 1073 -16.12 7.69 -2.51
C GLY A 1073 -16.52 6.46 -3.31
N TYR A 1074 -16.17 5.26 -2.84
CA TYR A 1074 -16.57 4.01 -3.46
C TYR A 1074 -18.09 3.83 -3.44
N ILE A 1075 -18.70 3.89 -4.63
CA ILE A 1075 -20.08 3.48 -4.88
C ILE A 1075 -20.02 2.08 -5.50
N GLU A 1076 -20.67 1.09 -4.88
CA GLU A 1076 -20.68 -0.29 -5.40
C GLU A 1076 -21.35 -0.33 -6.78
N ASN A 1077 -20.58 -0.62 -7.83
CA ASN A 1077 -21.06 -0.59 -9.21
C ASN A 1077 -21.97 -1.79 -9.53
N GLU A 1078 -23.07 -1.56 -10.27
CA GLU A 1078 -23.98 -2.64 -10.67
C GLU A 1078 -23.30 -3.74 -11.52
N GLN A 1079 -22.17 -3.40 -12.17
CA GLN A 1079 -21.41 -4.25 -13.09
C GLN A 1079 -20.24 -5.01 -12.45
N GLU A 1080 -19.68 -4.57 -11.31
CA GLU A 1080 -18.51 -5.25 -10.69
C GLU A 1080 -18.85 -6.70 -10.31
N GLY A 1081 -20.08 -6.96 -9.87
CA GLY A 1081 -20.62 -8.31 -9.63
C GLY A 1081 -20.91 -9.15 -10.89
N SER A 1082 -20.37 -8.77 -12.05
CA SER A 1082 -20.51 -9.47 -13.34
C SER A 1082 -19.20 -9.66 -14.13
N GLN A 1083 -18.10 -8.97 -13.80
CA GLN A 1083 -16.87 -9.04 -14.63
C GLN A 1083 -16.12 -10.38 -14.55
N ASP A 1084 -16.40 -11.22 -13.54
CA ASP A 1084 -15.90 -12.61 -13.47
C ASP A 1084 -16.40 -13.50 -14.64
N SER A 1085 -17.30 -13.03 -15.53
CA SER A 1085 -17.80 -13.82 -16.67
C SER A 1085 -16.88 -13.88 -17.89
N ASN A 1086 -15.87 -13.01 -18.01
CA ASN A 1086 -15.14 -12.81 -19.27
C ASN A 1086 -13.80 -13.57 -19.34
N LEU A 1087 -13.79 -14.83 -18.89
CA LEU A 1087 -12.66 -15.77 -19.02
C LEU A 1087 -12.98 -16.99 -19.90
N ASN A 1088 -14.09 -16.99 -20.64
CA ASN A 1088 -14.47 -18.08 -21.56
C ASN A 1088 -15.14 -17.59 -22.87
N THR A 1089 -14.45 -16.69 -23.60
CA THR A 1089 -14.58 -16.46 -25.06
C THR A 1089 -13.30 -15.84 -25.60
#